data_AF-A0A522QD05-F1
#
_entry.id   AF-A0A522QD05-F1
#
_cell.length_a   1.000
_cell.length_b   1.000
_cell.length_c   1.000
_cell.angle_alpha   90.00
_cell.angle_beta   90.00
_cell.angle_gamma   90.00
#
_symmetry.space_group_name_H-M   'P 1'
#
loop_
_entity.id
_entity.type
_entity.pdbx_description
1 polymer ?
#
loop_
_entity_poly.entity_id
_entity_poly.type
_entity_poly.pdbx_seq_one_letter_code
_entity_poly.pdbx_strand_id
1 'polypeptide(L)'
;MERREGHDPVTSVFSALHPTVASWAQQKLRCPTQPQLAAIPAILAGQTVLLASPTGTGKTLAAFLPQFSRLAERIDRDELYPRPVVLYVSPLRALGYDIEHNARRPLREMGLLERPGGERAERRRGRLRERTIRTGVRTGDTPQVERRLMMARPPHILITTPESLALMMALRTHRLQLRHVECVIVDEIHALASNKRGAQLALHLESLEEICGGHLQRIGLSATVAPLERVAAFLAGVGRPCEIVDARELRSTTLRIAVPFSGAMAPMAMVSQSVGREIESVRGALVFCNVRSQAERVAHELSGEGILGPAALDPDPRGGEDVQGAPAAGLPERRVGVHHSAIERSLRHRVEAGMRSGELHAVVCSSSLELGIDVGFVERVCIVGGARGVAATLQRVGRAGHVPGGIAQGVVVAQDRDDIIEAAATRRLIADGVVEEIAIPDRPLDVLAQWLVGCVVPDRELSIQEALRIARRALPYAALDEVDLRDVVTYLAGGGAGGERAHVSRVVFDGTVIRGPGREAASAYYDNAGTIPDTVMVTVVGKDGGAIGRIEEDFAHRLQTGDTFLLSGRALRVVEARGAIVRVAPHRGKPTVPRWSSHMRGATEPLASEIGRLRRECVEVLRAGGPRAAAQYLSERYGLEGEERSHVVRYIAQQLAVSDVADDRHAVVEIYRFDGAQNAIYHTCIGRRVNETLARAAAARVHAAVGANCGIASDDNGFMVSLPLRAKLADAQWAGLLHPQRLREDLMEGLLNSYLLRGQFRHVANTGLLILRRAGGMRVTRQSWQAERIFERLWRADRRFPLIRETVRHVLYDLLDFPGAQRYVEGLPQELRVIHPPAASPFSFGIVTSSFADTVVVDDRATLVEALHERILALTGDSEEIS
;
A
#
# COMPACT_ATOMS: atom_id res chain seq x y z
N MET A 1 -39.61 46.88 19.78
CA MET A 1 -38.17 46.63 19.63
C MET A 1 -37.95 45.18 20.04
N GLU A 2 -38.25 44.26 19.11
CA GLU A 2 -38.34 42.82 19.36
C GLU A 2 -36.95 42.17 19.32
N ARG A 3 -36.72 41.28 20.28
CA ARG A 3 -35.51 40.46 20.40
C ARG A 3 -35.49 39.44 19.27
N ARG A 4 -34.48 39.49 18.40
CA ARG A 4 -34.12 38.38 17.51
C ARG A 4 -33.48 37.28 18.35
N GLU A 5 -34.15 36.14 18.46
CA GLU A 5 -33.59 34.91 19.01
C GLU A 5 -32.40 34.45 18.15
N GLY A 6 -31.25 34.23 18.80
CA GLY A 6 -30.06 33.68 18.18
C GLY A 6 -30.26 32.21 17.86
N HIS A 7 -30.16 31.86 16.57
CA HIS A 7 -30.15 30.47 16.10
C HIS A 7 -28.79 29.83 16.45
N ASP A 8 -28.79 28.78 17.26
CA ASP A 8 -27.58 28.00 17.59
C ASP A 8 -27.13 27.19 16.35
N PRO A 9 -25.92 27.40 15.81
CA PRO A 9 -25.45 26.72 14.60
C PRO A 9 -25.42 25.19 14.75
N VAL A 10 -25.32 24.66 15.98
CA VAL A 10 -25.25 23.23 16.29
C VAL A 10 -26.58 22.49 16.05
N THR A 11 -27.72 23.18 16.20
CA THR A 11 -29.06 22.60 15.90
C THR A 11 -29.38 22.64 14.40
N SER A 12 -28.66 23.47 13.62
CA SER A 12 -29.03 23.86 12.25
C SER A 12 -28.67 22.85 11.14
N VAL A 13 -27.58 22.08 11.29
CA VAL A 13 -27.09 21.20 10.20
C VAL A 13 -27.98 19.97 10.02
N PHE A 14 -28.38 19.31 11.11
CA PHE A 14 -29.31 18.18 11.02
C PHE A 14 -30.71 18.61 10.60
N SER A 15 -31.17 19.82 10.97
CA SER A 15 -32.47 20.32 10.53
C SER A 15 -32.55 20.61 9.02
N ALA A 16 -31.41 20.72 8.32
CA ALA A 16 -31.38 20.84 6.86
C ALA A 16 -31.61 19.50 6.13
N LEU A 17 -31.59 18.37 6.86
CA LEU A 17 -31.91 17.06 6.30
C LEU A 17 -33.43 16.83 6.26
N HIS A 18 -33.85 15.87 5.45
CA HIS A 18 -35.22 15.36 5.40
C HIS A 18 -35.74 15.05 6.82
N PRO A 19 -37.00 15.39 7.17
CA PRO A 19 -37.52 15.28 8.54
C PRO A 19 -37.27 13.94 9.24
N THR A 20 -37.46 12.82 8.52
CA THR A 20 -37.16 11.46 9.04
C THR A 20 -35.68 11.28 9.39
N VAL A 21 -34.79 11.76 8.54
CA VAL A 21 -33.33 11.64 8.71
C VAL A 21 -32.85 12.59 9.81
N ALA A 22 -33.36 13.82 9.82
CA ALA A 22 -33.09 14.81 10.86
C ALA A 22 -33.47 14.31 12.26
N SER A 23 -34.71 13.78 12.40
CA SER A 23 -35.21 13.22 13.66
C SER A 23 -34.34 12.07 14.16
N TRP A 24 -33.98 11.13 13.27
CA TRP A 24 -33.08 10.04 13.62
C TRP A 24 -31.70 10.54 14.04
N ALA A 25 -31.11 11.50 13.31
CA ALA A 25 -29.80 12.05 13.63
C ALA A 25 -29.80 12.76 15.01
N GLN A 26 -30.81 13.58 15.29
CA GLN A 26 -30.97 14.25 16.58
C GLN A 26 -31.18 13.26 17.73
N GLN A 27 -31.90 12.15 17.51
CA GLN A 27 -32.11 11.14 18.56
C GLN A 27 -30.90 10.23 18.80
N LYS A 28 -30.24 9.76 17.72
CA LYS A 28 -29.17 8.75 17.79
C LYS A 28 -27.78 9.34 17.90
N LEU A 29 -27.50 10.42 17.18
CA LEU A 29 -26.19 11.08 17.18
C LEU A 29 -26.13 12.23 18.20
N ARG A 30 -27.29 12.78 18.59
CA ARG A 30 -27.47 13.92 19.52
C ARG A 30 -26.94 15.25 18.98
N CYS A 31 -25.66 15.30 18.65
CA CYS A 31 -25.01 16.44 18.02
C CYS A 31 -24.15 16.00 16.82
N PRO A 32 -24.01 16.85 15.80
CA PRO A 32 -23.13 16.58 14.67
C PRO A 32 -21.66 16.66 15.09
N THR A 33 -20.84 15.74 14.59
CA THR A 33 -19.38 15.83 14.75
C THR A 33 -18.80 16.93 13.85
N GLN A 34 -17.58 17.40 14.10
CA GLN A 34 -16.91 18.41 13.27
C GLN A 34 -16.90 18.08 11.76
N PRO A 35 -16.53 16.85 11.30
CA PRO A 35 -16.62 16.52 9.88
C PRO A 35 -18.06 16.52 9.35
N GLN A 36 -19.06 16.22 10.18
CA GLN A 36 -20.48 16.29 9.79
C GLN A 36 -20.95 17.73 9.65
N LEU A 37 -20.61 18.60 10.62
CA LEU A 37 -20.90 20.03 10.59
C LEU A 37 -20.37 20.70 9.33
N ALA A 38 -19.12 20.39 8.96
CA ALA A 38 -18.46 21.01 7.82
C ALA A 38 -18.88 20.42 6.47
N ALA A 39 -19.05 19.09 6.36
CA ALA A 39 -19.31 18.45 5.06
C ALA A 39 -20.79 18.40 4.66
N ILE A 40 -21.72 18.21 5.60
CA ILE A 40 -23.15 18.01 5.27
C ILE A 40 -23.73 19.18 4.45
N PRO A 41 -23.51 20.46 4.81
CA PRO A 41 -24.06 21.59 4.04
C PRO A 41 -23.56 21.62 2.58
N ALA A 42 -22.26 21.46 2.37
CA ALA A 42 -21.64 21.41 1.04
C ALA A 42 -22.18 20.24 0.20
N ILE A 43 -22.31 19.06 0.82
CA ILE A 43 -22.84 17.88 0.15
C ILE A 43 -24.32 18.09 -0.23
N LEU A 44 -25.14 18.65 0.67
CA LEU A 44 -26.55 18.95 0.37
C LEU A 44 -26.69 19.92 -0.81
N ALA A 45 -25.83 20.94 -0.87
CA ALA A 45 -25.76 21.91 -1.96
C ALA A 45 -25.32 21.32 -3.32
N GLY A 46 -24.97 20.03 -3.38
CA GLY A 46 -24.58 19.36 -4.63
C GLY A 46 -23.11 19.54 -5.00
N GLN A 47 -22.30 20.13 -4.12
CA GLN A 47 -20.87 20.34 -4.38
C GLN A 47 -20.10 19.02 -4.33
N THR A 48 -19.05 18.90 -5.16
CA THR A 48 -18.06 17.83 -5.01
C THR A 48 -17.18 18.16 -3.80
N VAL A 49 -17.01 17.19 -2.89
CA VAL A 49 -16.36 17.39 -1.59
C VAL A 49 -15.26 16.36 -1.36
N LEU A 50 -14.06 16.80 -0.97
CA LEU A 50 -13.04 15.95 -0.36
C LEU A 50 -13.07 16.17 1.16
N LEU A 51 -13.51 15.15 1.91
CA LEU A 51 -13.52 15.16 3.36
C LEU A 51 -12.28 14.43 3.90
N ALA A 52 -11.36 15.20 4.49
CA ALA A 52 -10.21 14.69 5.22
C ALA A 52 -10.53 14.69 6.72
N SER A 53 -10.66 13.50 7.33
CA SER A 53 -11.00 13.37 8.75
C SER A 53 -10.51 12.03 9.33
N PRO A 54 -10.01 11.98 10.58
CA PRO A 54 -9.52 10.76 11.21
C PRO A 54 -10.55 9.61 11.24
N THR A 55 -10.09 8.37 11.36
CA THR A 55 -10.96 7.20 11.56
C THR A 55 -11.79 7.34 12.85
N GLY A 56 -13.03 6.86 12.82
CA GLY A 56 -13.93 6.91 13.99
C GLY A 56 -14.60 8.26 14.27
N THR A 57 -14.40 9.29 13.44
CA THR A 57 -15.00 10.64 13.62
C THR A 57 -16.36 10.85 12.94
N GLY A 58 -16.91 9.79 12.33
CA GLY A 58 -18.21 9.83 11.65
C GLY A 58 -18.16 10.24 10.16
N LYS A 59 -16.98 10.20 9.51
CA LYS A 59 -16.78 10.53 8.08
C LYS A 59 -17.77 9.83 7.14
N THR A 60 -18.04 8.55 7.38
CA THR A 60 -18.96 7.75 6.56
C THR A 60 -20.41 8.24 6.67
N LEU A 61 -20.87 8.58 7.88
CA LEU A 61 -22.20 9.15 8.08
C LEU A 61 -22.32 10.57 7.52
N ALA A 62 -21.25 11.37 7.58
CA ALA A 62 -21.22 12.70 6.94
C ALA A 62 -21.51 12.60 5.42
N ALA A 63 -21.00 11.55 4.77
CA ALA A 63 -21.27 11.28 3.36
C ALA A 63 -22.68 10.70 3.09
N PHE A 64 -23.16 9.79 3.96
CA PHE A 64 -24.44 9.08 3.72
C PHE A 64 -25.68 9.87 4.12
N LEU A 65 -25.66 10.66 5.19
CA LEU A 65 -26.85 11.38 5.68
C LEU A 65 -27.51 12.28 4.62
N PRO A 66 -26.75 13.09 3.85
CA PRO A 66 -27.31 13.86 2.73
C PRO A 66 -27.94 12.98 1.65
N GLN A 67 -27.35 11.82 1.37
CA GLN A 67 -27.87 10.90 0.36
C GLN A 67 -29.14 10.18 0.84
N PHE A 68 -29.22 9.83 2.13
CA PHE A 68 -30.45 9.32 2.72
C PHE A 68 -31.57 10.36 2.66
N SER A 69 -31.27 11.65 2.89
CA SER A 69 -32.22 12.75 2.73
C SER A 69 -32.81 12.77 1.32
N ARG A 70 -31.95 12.79 0.29
CA ARG A 70 -32.37 12.81 -1.11
C ARG A 70 -33.20 11.59 -1.51
N LEU A 71 -32.85 10.41 -1.00
CA LEU A 71 -33.62 9.20 -1.26
C LEU A 71 -34.98 9.22 -0.55
N ALA A 72 -35.06 9.76 0.67
CA ALA A 72 -36.32 9.94 1.39
C ALA A 72 -37.22 10.96 0.70
N GLU A 73 -36.68 12.09 0.24
CA GLU A 73 -37.43 13.08 -0.55
C GLU A 73 -38.03 12.48 -1.84
N ARG A 74 -37.32 11.54 -2.48
CA ARG A 74 -37.85 10.79 -3.63
C ARG A 74 -38.95 9.82 -3.26
N ILE A 75 -38.94 9.26 -2.05
CA ILE A 75 -40.04 8.43 -1.55
C ILE A 75 -41.28 9.31 -1.39
N ASP A 76 -41.13 10.48 -0.75
CA ASP A 76 -42.22 11.43 -0.52
C ASP A 76 -42.84 11.94 -1.83
N ARG A 77 -42.01 12.17 -2.86
CA ARG A 77 -42.44 12.59 -4.20
C ARG A 77 -42.93 11.44 -5.08
N ASP A 78 -42.82 10.20 -4.62
CA ASP A 78 -43.17 8.99 -5.38
C ASP A 78 -42.34 8.85 -6.69
N GLU A 79 -41.05 9.19 -6.59
CA GLU A 79 -40.04 9.23 -7.66
C GLU A 79 -38.85 8.27 -7.41
N LEU A 80 -38.97 7.38 -6.42
CA LEU A 80 -37.96 6.34 -6.17
C LEU A 80 -38.21 5.13 -7.09
N TYR A 81 -37.33 5.00 -8.09
CA TYR A 81 -37.35 3.92 -9.08
C TYR A 81 -36.22 2.91 -8.79
N PRO A 82 -36.35 1.63 -9.21
CA PRO A 82 -35.33 0.60 -8.99
C PRO A 82 -34.10 0.80 -9.89
N ARG A 83 -33.27 1.79 -9.54
CA ARG A 83 -32.05 2.17 -10.26
C ARG A 83 -31.01 2.70 -9.27
N PRO A 84 -29.70 2.54 -9.55
CA PRO A 84 -28.66 3.14 -8.73
C PRO A 84 -28.75 4.66 -8.75
N VAL A 85 -28.74 5.28 -7.58
CA VAL A 85 -28.69 6.74 -7.38
C VAL A 85 -27.38 7.13 -6.70
N VAL A 86 -26.93 6.32 -5.75
CA VAL A 86 -25.67 6.47 -5.02
C VAL A 86 -24.75 5.31 -5.36
N LEU A 87 -23.54 5.62 -5.81
CA LEU A 87 -22.48 4.65 -6.02
C LEU A 87 -21.42 4.84 -4.94
N TYR A 88 -21.12 3.79 -4.18
CA TYR A 88 -20.02 3.78 -3.23
C TYR A 88 -18.87 2.92 -3.78
N VAL A 89 -17.67 3.50 -3.90
CA VAL A 89 -16.48 2.82 -4.39
C VAL A 89 -15.53 2.61 -3.22
N SER A 90 -15.32 1.34 -2.86
CA SER A 90 -14.36 0.91 -1.84
C SER A 90 -13.06 0.40 -2.47
N PRO A 91 -11.88 0.69 -1.90
CA PRO A 91 -10.61 0.13 -2.37
C PRO A 91 -10.46 -1.36 -2.04
N LEU A 92 -11.19 -1.87 -1.04
CA LEU A 92 -11.08 -3.25 -0.58
C LEU A 92 -12.41 -4.00 -0.72
N ARG A 93 -12.35 -5.26 -1.14
CA ARG A 93 -13.54 -6.13 -1.25
C ARG A 93 -14.20 -6.37 0.12
N ALA A 94 -13.39 -6.60 1.15
CA ALA A 94 -13.87 -6.86 2.52
C ALA A 94 -14.67 -5.67 3.08
N LEU A 95 -14.17 -4.44 2.87
CA LEU A 95 -14.81 -3.22 3.34
C LEU A 95 -16.21 -2.99 2.73
N GLY A 96 -16.50 -3.53 1.54
CA GLY A 96 -17.80 -3.33 0.89
C GLY A 96 -18.98 -3.86 1.72
N TYR A 97 -18.82 -5.02 2.38
CA TYR A 97 -19.87 -5.61 3.21
C TYR A 97 -20.05 -4.87 4.54
N ASP A 98 -18.95 -4.42 5.15
CA ASP A 98 -18.99 -3.61 6.37
C ASP A 98 -19.69 -2.28 6.14
N ILE A 99 -19.37 -1.60 5.03
CA ILE A 99 -20.04 -0.36 4.64
C ILE A 99 -21.52 -0.61 4.35
N GLU A 100 -21.88 -1.73 3.72
CA GLU A 100 -23.29 -2.08 3.52
C GLU A 100 -24.00 -2.25 4.85
N HIS A 101 -23.40 -2.98 5.79
CA HIS A 101 -23.96 -3.17 7.13
C HIS A 101 -24.17 -1.81 7.85
N ASN A 102 -23.15 -0.95 7.79
CA ASN A 102 -23.17 0.39 8.37
C ASN A 102 -24.17 1.34 7.72
N ALA A 103 -24.47 1.18 6.43
CA ALA A 103 -25.53 1.93 5.75
C ALA A 103 -26.93 1.38 6.05
N ARG A 104 -27.09 0.05 6.13
CA ARG A 104 -28.38 -0.61 6.38
C ARG A 104 -28.91 -0.37 7.77
N ARG A 105 -28.05 -0.29 8.79
CA ARG A 105 -28.48 -0.08 10.18
C ARG A 105 -29.25 1.25 10.35
N PRO A 106 -28.71 2.43 9.99
CA PRO A 106 -29.46 3.70 10.01
C PRO A 106 -30.74 3.64 9.19
N LEU A 107 -30.68 3.11 7.96
CA LEU A 107 -31.86 2.98 7.08
C LEU A 107 -32.98 2.15 7.72
N ARG A 108 -32.63 1.06 8.42
CA ARG A 108 -33.59 0.20 9.12
C ARG A 108 -34.19 0.91 10.32
N GLU A 109 -33.37 1.60 11.10
CA GLU A 109 -33.82 2.38 12.28
C GLU A 109 -34.73 3.54 11.87
N MET A 110 -34.49 4.16 10.71
CA MET A 110 -35.35 5.19 10.12
C MET A 110 -36.63 4.63 9.46
N GLY A 111 -36.80 3.31 9.39
CA GLY A 111 -37.92 2.68 8.68
C GLY A 111 -37.86 2.80 7.16
N LEU A 112 -36.72 3.23 6.60
CA LEU A 112 -36.52 3.44 5.17
C LEU A 112 -35.99 2.20 4.45
N LEU A 113 -35.40 1.22 5.16
CA LEU A 113 -34.82 0.01 4.54
C LEU A 113 -35.91 -0.99 4.10
N GLU A 114 -35.71 -1.63 2.94
CA GLU A 114 -36.56 -2.73 2.48
C GLU A 114 -36.54 -3.91 3.47
N ARG A 115 -37.73 -4.39 3.87
CA ARG A 115 -37.91 -5.54 4.76
C ARG A 115 -38.16 -6.83 3.96
N PRO A 116 -37.56 -7.98 4.33
CA PRO A 116 -37.91 -9.27 3.75
C PRO A 116 -39.41 -9.54 3.91
N GLY A 117 -40.11 -9.81 2.80
CA GLY A 117 -41.55 -10.10 2.81
C GLY A 117 -42.49 -8.89 2.96
N GLY A 118 -41.98 -7.66 2.97
CA GLY A 118 -42.83 -6.45 2.95
C GLY A 118 -43.65 -6.30 1.66
N GLU A 119 -44.68 -5.44 1.69
CA GLU A 119 -45.50 -5.10 0.51
C GLU A 119 -44.58 -4.75 -0.67
N ARG A 120 -44.59 -5.64 -1.66
CA ARG A 120 -43.83 -5.48 -2.90
C ARG A 120 -44.40 -4.26 -3.63
N ALA A 121 -43.50 -3.42 -4.16
CA ALA A 121 -43.79 -2.25 -5.00
C ALA A 121 -45.20 -2.27 -5.64
N GLU A 122 -46.09 -1.40 -5.18
CA GLU A 122 -47.42 -1.26 -5.76
C GLU A 122 -47.29 -0.75 -7.20
N ARG A 123 -47.82 -1.50 -8.18
CA ARG A 123 -47.98 -0.99 -9.55
C ARG A 123 -49.14 0.00 -9.58
N ARG A 124 -48.88 1.29 -9.36
CA ARG A 124 -49.85 2.36 -9.68
C ARG A 124 -49.54 2.96 -11.05
N ARG A 125 -50.56 3.00 -11.94
CA ARG A 125 -50.48 3.61 -13.29
C ARG A 125 -49.31 3.08 -14.15
N GLY A 126 -49.03 1.78 -14.10
CA GLY A 126 -48.07 1.12 -15.00
C GLY A 126 -46.58 1.34 -14.69
N ARG A 127 -46.20 1.97 -13.58
CA ARG A 127 -44.79 2.13 -13.15
C ARG A 127 -44.55 1.44 -11.79
N LEU A 128 -43.44 0.70 -11.64
CA LEU A 128 -42.98 0.23 -10.33
C LEU A 128 -42.49 1.43 -9.53
N ARG A 129 -43.07 1.67 -8.35
CA ARG A 129 -42.67 2.72 -7.41
C ARG A 129 -42.32 2.09 -6.07
N GLU A 130 -41.28 2.60 -5.43
CA GLU A 130 -40.70 1.96 -4.25
C GLU A 130 -40.77 2.88 -3.04
N ARG A 131 -41.30 2.34 -1.94
CA ARG A 131 -41.43 3.06 -0.67
C ARG A 131 -40.27 2.81 0.30
N THR A 132 -39.30 2.01 -0.12
CA THR A 132 -38.14 1.62 0.69
C THR A 132 -36.86 1.62 -0.13
N ILE A 133 -35.75 1.86 0.55
CA ILE A 133 -34.40 1.93 0.01
C ILE A 133 -33.78 0.53 0.00
N ARG A 134 -33.13 0.17 -1.12
CA ARG A 134 -32.29 -1.02 -1.26
C ARG A 134 -30.82 -0.64 -1.32
N THR A 135 -30.01 -1.44 -0.63
CA THR A 135 -28.56 -1.48 -0.73
C THR A 135 -28.13 -2.75 -1.46
N GLY A 136 -26.94 -2.75 -2.07
CA GLY A 136 -26.36 -3.98 -2.59
C GLY A 136 -24.87 -3.86 -2.87
N VAL A 137 -24.14 -4.96 -2.66
CA VAL A 137 -22.69 -5.05 -2.85
C VAL A 137 -22.36 -5.81 -4.14
N ARG A 138 -21.77 -5.12 -5.12
CA ARG A 138 -21.31 -5.67 -6.38
C ARG A 138 -19.78 -5.66 -6.45
N THR A 139 -19.17 -6.79 -6.14
CA THR A 139 -17.72 -7.00 -6.24
C THR A 139 -17.40 -8.21 -7.11
N GLY A 140 -16.12 -8.52 -7.27
CA GLY A 140 -15.66 -9.78 -7.86
C GLY A 140 -16.19 -11.02 -7.13
N ASP A 141 -16.53 -10.88 -5.84
CA ASP A 141 -16.95 -11.98 -4.98
C ASP A 141 -18.47 -12.19 -4.95
N THR A 142 -19.27 -11.26 -5.50
CA THR A 142 -20.74 -11.39 -5.54
C THR A 142 -21.16 -12.63 -6.34
N PRO A 143 -21.94 -13.57 -5.77
CA PRO A 143 -22.45 -14.75 -6.48
C PRO A 143 -23.23 -14.41 -7.75
N GLN A 144 -23.23 -15.31 -8.74
CA GLN A 144 -23.95 -15.07 -10.00
C GLN A 144 -25.46 -14.86 -9.79
N VAL A 145 -26.07 -15.56 -8.82
CA VAL A 145 -27.49 -15.41 -8.48
C VAL A 145 -27.79 -14.00 -8.01
N GLU A 146 -27.00 -13.47 -7.08
CA GLU A 146 -27.14 -12.08 -6.59
C GLU A 146 -26.93 -11.05 -7.71
N ARG A 147 -25.94 -11.27 -8.60
CA ARG A 147 -25.74 -10.39 -9.77
C ARG A 147 -26.99 -10.32 -10.65
N ARG A 148 -27.65 -11.45 -10.90
CA ARG A 148 -28.88 -11.50 -11.70
C ARG A 148 -30.04 -10.78 -10.99
N LEU A 149 -30.17 -10.95 -9.67
CA LEU A 149 -31.17 -10.24 -8.88
C LEU A 149 -30.96 -8.72 -8.92
N MET A 150 -29.71 -8.26 -8.72
CA MET A 150 -29.35 -6.85 -8.84
C MET A 150 -29.57 -6.31 -10.26
N MET A 151 -29.40 -7.12 -11.30
CA MET A 151 -29.72 -6.70 -12.67
C MET A 151 -31.22 -6.51 -12.88
N ALA A 152 -32.05 -7.41 -12.34
CA ALA A 152 -33.50 -7.36 -12.50
C ALA A 152 -34.15 -6.21 -11.70
N ARG A 153 -33.65 -5.96 -10.48
CA ARG A 153 -34.12 -4.89 -9.61
C ARG A 153 -32.93 -4.20 -8.90
N PRO A 154 -32.27 -3.26 -9.58
CA PRO A 154 -31.08 -2.60 -9.05
C PRO A 154 -31.28 -1.95 -7.68
N PRO A 155 -30.27 -1.97 -6.80
CA PRO A 155 -30.30 -1.23 -5.55
C PRO A 155 -30.17 0.28 -5.81
N HIS A 156 -30.65 1.10 -4.86
CA HIS A 156 -30.50 2.56 -4.91
C HIS A 156 -29.10 2.99 -4.46
N ILE A 157 -28.54 2.27 -3.50
CA ILE A 157 -27.17 2.43 -3.02
C ILE A 157 -26.38 1.20 -3.46
N LEU A 158 -25.52 1.38 -4.46
CA LEU A 158 -24.67 0.33 -5.01
C LEU A 158 -23.26 0.49 -4.48
N ILE A 159 -22.78 -0.50 -3.74
CA ILE A 159 -21.41 -0.54 -3.20
C ILE A 159 -20.57 -1.45 -4.11
N THR A 160 -19.42 -0.98 -4.58
CA THR A 160 -18.58 -1.68 -5.57
C THR A 160 -17.10 -1.42 -5.33
N THR A 161 -16.25 -2.11 -6.10
CA THR A 161 -14.81 -1.78 -6.26
C THR A 161 -14.54 -1.11 -7.62
N PRO A 162 -13.39 -0.45 -7.81
CA PRO A 162 -12.99 0.12 -9.11
C PRO A 162 -13.05 -0.90 -10.26
N GLU A 163 -12.59 -2.12 -10.04
CA GLU A 163 -12.55 -3.17 -11.07
C GLU A 163 -13.96 -3.66 -11.41
N SER A 164 -14.84 -3.76 -10.42
CA SER A 164 -16.24 -4.15 -10.66
C SER A 164 -17.02 -3.04 -11.36
N LEU A 165 -16.70 -1.78 -11.10
CA LEU A 165 -17.22 -0.63 -11.84
C LEU A 165 -16.77 -0.67 -13.31
N ALA A 166 -15.49 -0.96 -13.58
CA ALA A 166 -14.96 -1.11 -14.93
C ALA A 166 -15.73 -2.14 -15.76
N LEU A 167 -16.08 -3.28 -15.15
CA LEU A 167 -16.91 -4.32 -15.77
C LEU A 167 -18.35 -3.87 -16.00
N MET A 168 -18.96 -3.18 -15.02
CA MET A 168 -20.33 -2.65 -15.16
C MET A 168 -20.44 -1.59 -16.26
N MET A 169 -19.43 -0.72 -16.40
CA MET A 169 -19.39 0.32 -17.44
C MET A 169 -19.30 -0.27 -18.85
N ALA A 170 -18.59 -1.38 -19.02
CA ALA A 170 -18.50 -2.10 -20.30
C ALA A 170 -19.81 -2.82 -20.67
N LEU A 171 -20.56 -3.30 -19.69
CA LEU A 171 -21.82 -4.02 -19.92
C LEU A 171 -22.97 -3.04 -20.22
N ARG A 172 -23.55 -3.12 -21.43
CA ARG A 172 -24.66 -2.24 -21.88
C ARG A 172 -25.78 -2.09 -20.86
N THR A 173 -26.25 -3.21 -20.29
CA THR A 173 -27.37 -3.21 -19.33
C THR A 173 -27.03 -2.41 -18.07
N HIS A 174 -25.84 -2.62 -17.51
CA HIS A 174 -25.41 -1.89 -16.33
C HIS A 174 -25.13 -0.42 -16.63
N ARG A 175 -24.52 -0.10 -17.78
CA ARG A 175 -24.31 1.30 -18.21
C ARG A 175 -25.63 2.08 -18.31
N LEU A 176 -26.71 1.46 -18.79
CA LEU A 176 -28.05 2.06 -18.80
C LEU A 176 -28.63 2.29 -17.40
N GLN A 177 -28.25 1.47 -16.41
CA GLN A 177 -28.64 1.67 -15.01
C GLN A 177 -27.80 2.78 -14.37
N LEU A 178 -26.49 2.79 -14.63
CA LEU A 178 -25.53 3.74 -14.04
C LEU A 178 -25.72 5.18 -14.50
N ARG A 179 -26.36 5.44 -15.65
CA ARG A 179 -26.70 6.80 -16.12
C ARG A 179 -27.58 7.61 -15.16
N HIS A 180 -28.17 6.95 -14.16
CA HIS A 180 -29.04 7.54 -13.15
C HIS A 180 -28.32 7.81 -11.83
N VAL A 181 -27.02 7.49 -11.74
CA VAL A 181 -26.21 7.81 -10.57
C VAL A 181 -26.02 9.32 -10.51
N GLU A 182 -26.29 9.88 -9.34
CA GLU A 182 -26.18 11.32 -9.07
C GLU A 182 -25.02 11.62 -8.12
N CYS A 183 -24.62 10.64 -7.30
CA CYS A 183 -23.53 10.77 -6.35
C CYS A 183 -22.60 9.56 -6.39
N VAL A 184 -21.30 9.81 -6.42
CA VAL A 184 -20.26 8.80 -6.18
C VAL A 184 -19.50 9.13 -4.91
N ILE A 185 -19.45 8.18 -3.99
CA ILE A 185 -18.61 8.24 -2.79
C ILE A 185 -17.38 7.38 -3.05
N VAL A 186 -16.18 7.97 -2.99
CA VAL A 186 -14.90 7.27 -3.11
C VAL A 186 -14.26 7.23 -1.73
N ASP A 187 -14.29 6.05 -1.12
CA ASP A 187 -13.74 5.86 0.23
C ASP A 187 -12.25 5.54 0.22
N GLU A 188 -11.57 5.91 1.30
CA GLU A 188 -10.12 5.81 1.49
C GLU A 188 -9.34 6.16 0.21
N ILE A 189 -9.64 7.33 -0.36
CA ILE A 189 -9.14 7.74 -1.69
C ILE A 189 -7.61 7.73 -1.79
N HIS A 190 -6.90 7.94 -0.67
CA HIS A 190 -5.45 7.85 -0.58
C HIS A 190 -4.90 6.46 -0.96
N ALA A 191 -5.67 5.39 -0.70
CA ALA A 191 -5.30 4.02 -1.03
C ALA A 191 -5.44 3.72 -2.53
N LEU A 192 -6.09 4.61 -3.29
CA LEU A 192 -6.29 4.48 -4.73
C LEU A 192 -5.41 5.46 -5.50
N ALA A 193 -5.34 6.72 -5.06
CA ALA A 193 -4.70 7.82 -5.79
C ALA A 193 -3.23 7.55 -6.18
N SER A 194 -2.48 6.81 -5.36
CA SER A 194 -1.06 6.51 -5.58
C SER A 194 -0.76 5.33 -6.51
N ASN A 195 -1.76 4.72 -7.15
CA ASN A 195 -1.54 3.51 -7.94
C ASN A 195 -2.43 3.40 -9.18
N LYS A 196 -2.13 2.38 -10.01
CA LYS A 196 -2.84 2.11 -11.26
C LYS A 196 -4.34 1.86 -11.08
N ARG A 197 -4.80 1.41 -9.90
CA ARG A 197 -6.23 1.25 -9.61
C ARG A 197 -6.93 2.61 -9.52
N GLY A 198 -6.27 3.60 -8.92
CA GLY A 198 -6.74 4.99 -8.92
C GLY A 198 -6.76 5.59 -10.32
N ALA A 199 -5.72 5.34 -11.13
CA ALA A 199 -5.72 5.80 -12.53
C ALA A 199 -6.88 5.20 -13.34
N GLN A 200 -7.19 3.92 -13.14
CA GLN A 200 -8.37 3.28 -13.72
C GLN A 200 -9.68 3.89 -13.21
N LEU A 201 -9.80 4.10 -11.89
CA LEU A 201 -10.98 4.74 -11.29
C LEU A 201 -11.19 6.14 -11.87
N ALA A 202 -10.15 6.96 -11.98
CA ALA A 202 -10.25 8.32 -12.50
C ALA A 202 -10.83 8.35 -13.93
N LEU A 203 -10.37 7.46 -14.83
CA LEU A 203 -10.95 7.31 -16.16
C LEU A 203 -12.42 6.88 -16.13
N HIS A 204 -12.79 5.97 -15.22
CA HIS A 204 -14.17 5.52 -15.08
C HIS A 204 -15.09 6.57 -14.43
N LEU A 205 -14.59 7.42 -13.54
CA LEU A 205 -15.34 8.57 -13.02
C LEU A 205 -15.66 9.55 -14.15
N GLU A 206 -14.70 9.85 -15.03
CA GLU A 206 -14.94 10.70 -16.20
C GLU A 206 -15.86 10.06 -17.25
N SER A 207 -15.81 8.74 -17.38
CA SER A 207 -16.74 7.98 -18.23
C SER A 207 -18.15 7.95 -17.63
N LEU A 208 -18.25 7.87 -16.31
CA LEU A 208 -19.51 7.90 -15.58
C LEU A 208 -20.16 9.28 -15.67
N GLU A 209 -19.37 10.35 -15.50
CA GLU A 209 -19.78 11.73 -15.72
C GLU A 209 -20.44 11.92 -17.09
N GLU A 210 -19.79 11.38 -18.13
CA GLU A 210 -20.26 11.50 -19.51
C GLU A 210 -21.62 10.82 -19.71
N ILE A 211 -21.82 9.61 -19.15
CA ILE A 211 -23.10 8.90 -19.28
C ILE A 211 -24.20 9.48 -18.38
N CYS A 212 -23.84 10.17 -17.30
CA CYS A 212 -24.78 10.88 -16.42
C CYS A 212 -25.09 12.30 -16.90
N GLY A 213 -24.48 12.78 -17.99
CA GLY A 213 -24.78 14.09 -18.58
C GLY A 213 -24.14 15.28 -17.87
N GLY A 214 -23.07 15.09 -17.08
CA GLY A 214 -22.33 16.19 -16.45
C GLY A 214 -22.86 16.68 -15.10
N HIS A 215 -23.69 15.88 -14.42
CA HIS A 215 -24.32 16.22 -13.14
C HIS A 215 -23.89 15.29 -11.99
N LEU A 216 -22.68 14.73 -12.03
CA LEU A 216 -22.23 13.75 -11.04
C LEU A 216 -21.56 14.44 -9.85
N GLN A 217 -22.19 14.39 -8.67
CA GLN A 217 -21.54 14.79 -7.42
C GLN A 217 -20.50 13.73 -7.01
N ARG A 218 -19.30 14.17 -6.62
CA ARG A 218 -18.24 13.27 -6.13
C ARG A 218 -17.89 13.60 -4.68
N ILE A 219 -17.79 12.58 -3.83
CA ILE A 219 -17.45 12.72 -2.43
C ILE A 219 -16.26 11.82 -2.13
N GLY A 220 -15.10 12.39 -1.81
CA GLY A 220 -13.91 11.64 -1.43
C GLY A 220 -13.76 11.59 0.08
N LEU A 221 -13.45 10.42 0.63
CA LEU A 221 -13.16 10.25 2.06
C LEU A 221 -11.71 9.84 2.25
N SER A 222 -11.02 10.47 3.19
CA SER A 222 -9.65 10.09 3.56
C SER A 222 -9.35 10.43 5.02
N ALA A 223 -8.48 9.66 5.66
CA ALA A 223 -7.95 10.01 6.98
C ALA A 223 -6.61 10.75 6.89
N THR A 224 -5.69 10.24 6.08
CA THR A 224 -4.31 10.75 5.97
C THR A 224 -3.98 10.96 4.50
N VAL A 225 -3.99 12.22 4.07
CA VAL A 225 -3.71 12.58 2.68
C VAL A 225 -3.04 13.94 2.61
N ALA A 226 -2.03 14.03 1.75
CA ALA A 226 -1.32 15.26 1.42
C ALA A 226 -0.80 15.17 -0.04
N PRO A 227 -0.72 16.29 -0.78
CA PRO A 227 -1.44 17.54 -0.54
C PRO A 227 -2.93 17.38 -0.86
N LEU A 228 -3.80 18.07 -0.10
CA LEU A 228 -5.26 17.93 -0.22
C LEU A 228 -5.76 18.38 -1.60
N GLU A 229 -5.18 19.44 -2.14
CA GLU A 229 -5.54 20.07 -3.40
C GLU A 229 -5.32 19.12 -4.57
N ARG A 230 -4.22 18.37 -4.54
CA ARG A 230 -3.89 17.39 -5.59
C ARG A 230 -4.84 16.20 -5.56
N VAL A 231 -5.26 15.75 -4.37
CA VAL A 231 -6.23 14.65 -4.24
C VAL A 231 -7.66 15.13 -4.53
N ALA A 232 -7.98 16.38 -4.22
CA ALA A 232 -9.23 17.01 -4.62
C ALA A 232 -9.34 17.10 -6.15
N ALA A 233 -8.25 17.51 -6.82
CA ALA A 233 -8.17 17.49 -8.28
C ALA A 233 -8.24 16.07 -8.86
N PHE A 234 -7.66 15.07 -8.18
CA PHE A 234 -7.80 13.66 -8.57
C PHE A 234 -9.25 13.18 -8.51
N LEU A 235 -9.98 13.53 -7.45
CA LEU A 235 -11.39 13.19 -7.25
C LEU A 235 -12.30 13.90 -8.27
N ALA A 236 -12.18 15.22 -8.37
CA ALA A 236 -13.08 16.06 -9.17
C ALA A 236 -12.80 15.99 -10.68
N GLY A 237 -11.55 15.70 -11.05
CA GLY A 237 -11.04 15.84 -12.40
C GLY A 237 -10.53 17.26 -12.67
N VAL A 238 -9.87 17.41 -13.81
CA VAL A 238 -9.21 18.66 -14.23
C VAL A 238 -10.25 19.76 -14.47
N GLY A 239 -10.02 20.92 -13.85
CA GLY A 239 -10.84 22.12 -14.08
C GLY A 239 -12.23 22.10 -13.42
N ARG A 240 -12.51 21.14 -12.54
CA ARG A 240 -13.75 21.13 -11.74
C ARG A 240 -13.49 21.57 -10.30
N PRO A 241 -14.37 22.38 -9.69
CA PRO A 241 -14.24 22.75 -8.29
C PRO A 241 -14.44 21.53 -7.39
N CYS A 242 -13.69 21.50 -6.29
CA CYS A 242 -13.84 20.54 -5.21
C CYS A 242 -13.71 21.29 -3.89
N GLU A 243 -14.73 21.23 -3.06
CA GLU A 243 -14.66 21.76 -1.70
C GLU A 243 -13.78 20.84 -0.86
N ILE A 244 -12.76 21.38 -0.22
CA ILE A 244 -11.87 20.63 0.67
C ILE A 244 -12.32 20.89 2.09
N VAL A 245 -12.91 19.86 2.70
CA VAL A 245 -13.27 19.88 4.12
C VAL A 245 -12.15 19.20 4.89
N ASP A 246 -11.25 20.02 5.44
CA ASP A 246 -10.20 19.56 6.34
C ASP A 246 -10.70 19.58 7.79
N ALA A 247 -11.11 18.41 8.27
CA ALA A 247 -11.45 18.17 9.67
C ALA A 247 -10.39 17.26 10.33
N ARG A 248 -9.13 17.34 9.88
CA ARG A 248 -7.99 16.71 10.54
C ARG A 248 -7.58 17.51 11.78
N GLU A 249 -8.47 17.61 12.76
CA GLU A 249 -7.95 17.80 14.12
C GLU A 249 -7.18 16.51 14.46
N LEU A 250 -5.86 16.63 14.64
CA LEU A 250 -5.03 15.51 15.05
C LEU A 250 -5.58 15.03 16.38
N ARG A 251 -6.37 13.96 16.32
CA ARG A 251 -6.83 13.25 17.49
C ARG A 251 -5.60 12.97 18.36
N SER A 252 -5.66 13.36 19.63
CA SER A 252 -4.54 13.17 20.56
C SER A 252 -4.05 11.73 20.46
N THR A 253 -2.88 11.59 19.86
CA THR A 253 -2.25 10.31 19.62
C THR A 253 -1.02 10.27 20.50
N THR A 254 -0.91 9.20 21.27
CA THR A 254 0.28 8.91 22.06
C THR A 254 1.02 7.80 21.33
N LEU A 255 2.28 8.06 21.00
CA LEU A 255 3.18 7.08 20.42
C LEU A 255 4.34 6.90 21.41
N ARG A 256 4.34 5.78 22.12
CA ARG A 256 5.45 5.38 22.99
C ARG A 256 6.38 4.43 22.26
N ILE A 257 7.64 4.39 22.67
CA ILE A 257 8.62 3.41 22.20
C ILE A 257 8.85 2.40 23.33
N ALA A 258 8.85 1.12 23.00
CA ALA A 258 9.25 0.04 23.90
C ALA A 258 10.56 -0.53 23.37
N VAL A 259 11.58 -0.59 24.23
CA VAL A 259 12.92 -1.06 23.90
C VAL A 259 13.19 -2.36 24.66
N PRO A 260 13.10 -3.53 24.00
CA PRO A 260 13.21 -4.84 24.67
C PRO A 260 14.64 -5.41 24.68
N PHE A 261 15.68 -4.57 24.62
CA PHE A 261 17.08 -5.01 24.52
C PHE A 261 18.05 -3.99 25.11
N SER A 262 19.19 -4.44 25.64
CA SER A 262 20.32 -3.59 26.08
C SER A 262 21.41 -3.47 25.00
N GLY A 263 21.54 -4.50 24.15
CA GLY A 263 22.54 -4.60 23.09
C GLY A 263 22.22 -3.78 21.84
N ALA A 264 22.54 -4.33 20.67
CA ALA A 264 22.29 -3.71 19.37
C ALA A 264 20.97 -4.15 18.73
N MET A 265 20.50 -5.38 19.00
CA MET A 265 19.26 -5.90 18.42
C MET A 265 18.55 -6.90 19.35
N ALA A 266 17.22 -6.83 19.39
CA ALA A 266 16.40 -7.80 20.12
C ALA A 266 16.15 -9.10 19.31
N PRO A 267 16.42 -10.29 19.89
CA PRO A 267 15.78 -11.55 19.53
C PRO A 267 14.26 -11.45 19.45
N MET A 268 13.62 -12.26 18.59
CA MET A 268 12.16 -12.17 18.40
C MET A 268 11.36 -12.55 19.63
N ALA A 269 11.83 -13.53 20.40
CA ALA A 269 11.18 -13.89 21.67
C ALA A 269 11.05 -12.68 22.62
N MET A 270 12.08 -11.84 22.73
CA MET A 270 12.02 -10.63 23.57
C MET A 270 11.08 -9.57 23.00
N VAL A 271 11.05 -9.42 21.67
CA VAL A 271 10.08 -8.53 21.00
C VAL A 271 8.65 -9.01 21.28
N SER A 272 8.36 -10.30 21.12
CA SER A 272 7.05 -10.89 21.38
C SER A 272 6.66 -10.79 22.86
N GLN A 273 7.60 -11.00 23.78
CA GLN A 273 7.36 -10.82 25.21
C GLN A 273 7.01 -9.36 25.55
N SER A 274 7.72 -8.40 24.94
CA SER A 274 7.42 -6.97 25.10
C SER A 274 6.04 -6.65 24.56
N VAL A 275 5.68 -7.11 23.36
CA VAL A 275 4.31 -7.03 22.82
C VAL A 275 3.31 -7.64 23.79
N GLY A 276 3.59 -8.81 24.37
CA GLY A 276 2.77 -9.48 25.37
C GLY A 276 2.46 -8.58 26.57
N ARG A 277 3.48 -7.96 27.18
CA ARG A 277 3.31 -7.00 28.30
C ARG A 277 2.46 -5.80 27.91
N GLU A 278 2.62 -5.32 26.67
CA GLU A 278 1.84 -4.18 26.15
C GLU A 278 0.36 -4.50 25.97
N ILE A 279 0.03 -5.74 25.58
CA ILE A 279 -1.34 -6.13 25.30
C ILE A 279 -2.03 -6.82 26.48
N GLU A 280 -1.30 -7.26 27.51
CA GLU A 280 -1.85 -8.00 28.65
C GLU A 280 -2.89 -7.20 29.47
N SER A 281 -2.68 -5.89 29.57
CA SER A 281 -3.51 -4.99 30.39
C SER A 281 -4.76 -4.45 29.68
N VAL A 282 -4.91 -4.71 28.38
CA VAL A 282 -5.98 -4.13 27.56
C VAL A 282 -7.00 -5.18 27.14
N ARG A 283 -8.24 -4.79 26.83
CA ARG A 283 -9.30 -5.71 26.41
C ARG A 283 -9.18 -6.20 24.97
N GLY A 284 -8.51 -5.43 24.13
CA GLY A 284 -8.40 -5.69 22.70
C GLY A 284 -7.21 -4.96 22.11
N ALA A 285 -6.33 -5.68 21.40
CA ALA A 285 -5.16 -5.10 20.76
C ALA A 285 -4.96 -5.53 19.30
N LEU A 286 -4.36 -4.66 18.51
CA LEU A 286 -3.82 -5.00 17.19
C LEU A 286 -2.30 -4.91 17.22
N VAL A 287 -1.63 -5.92 16.66
CA VAL A 287 -0.17 -5.95 16.53
C VAL A 287 0.16 -5.93 15.04
N PHE A 288 0.73 -4.84 14.56
CA PHE A 288 1.17 -4.71 13.17
C PHE A 288 2.63 -5.15 13.02
N CYS A 289 2.85 -6.08 12.09
CA CYS A 289 4.18 -6.50 11.65
C CYS A 289 4.40 -6.06 10.20
N ASN A 290 5.64 -5.74 9.85
CA ASN A 290 5.97 -5.28 8.50
C ASN A 290 5.96 -6.42 7.47
N VAL A 291 6.01 -7.67 7.93
CA VAL A 291 6.00 -8.84 7.04
C VAL A 291 5.17 -10.00 7.59
N ARG A 292 4.64 -10.83 6.67
CA ARG A 292 3.75 -11.96 6.99
C ARG A 292 4.42 -13.00 7.89
N SER A 293 5.66 -13.38 7.60
CA SER A 293 6.43 -14.34 8.41
C SER A 293 6.68 -13.82 9.83
N GLN A 294 6.91 -12.52 10.00
CA GLN A 294 7.00 -11.89 11.32
C GLN A 294 5.65 -11.93 12.05
N ALA A 295 4.54 -11.66 11.37
CA ALA A 295 3.21 -11.75 11.96
C ALA A 295 2.87 -13.17 12.46
N GLU A 296 3.16 -14.19 11.65
CA GLU A 296 2.98 -15.59 12.06
C GLU A 296 3.88 -15.96 13.24
N ARG A 297 5.14 -15.51 13.24
CA ARG A 297 6.10 -15.79 14.30
C ARG A 297 5.69 -15.16 15.64
N VAL A 298 5.37 -13.86 15.64
CA VAL A 298 4.94 -13.14 16.85
C VAL A 298 3.67 -13.77 17.41
N ALA A 299 2.69 -14.11 16.56
CA ALA A 299 1.49 -14.79 17.03
C ALA A 299 1.76 -16.18 17.62
N HIS A 300 2.68 -16.93 17.02
CA HIS A 300 3.09 -18.24 17.52
C HIS A 300 3.76 -18.13 18.90
N GLU A 301 4.69 -17.20 19.08
CA GLU A 301 5.37 -16.96 20.37
C GLU A 301 4.38 -16.50 21.45
N LEU A 302 3.48 -15.55 21.13
CA LEU A 302 2.40 -15.13 22.03
C LEU A 302 1.46 -16.28 22.43
N SER A 303 1.28 -17.28 21.55
CA SER A 303 0.42 -18.46 21.80
C SER A 303 1.15 -19.59 22.54
N GLY A 304 2.45 -19.75 22.31
CA GLY A 304 3.27 -20.87 22.81
C GLY A 304 3.78 -20.68 24.23
N GLU A 305 3.93 -19.43 24.69
CA GLU A 305 4.44 -19.12 26.04
C GLU A 305 3.37 -19.13 27.14
N GLY A 306 2.12 -19.47 26.84
CA GLY A 306 1.01 -19.44 27.81
C GLY A 306 0.53 -18.02 28.15
N ILE A 307 0.98 -17.00 27.41
CA ILE A 307 0.52 -15.61 27.54
C ILE A 307 -0.92 -15.49 27.00
N LEU A 308 -1.23 -16.19 25.90
CA LEU A 308 -2.55 -16.30 25.28
C LEU A 308 -2.77 -17.73 24.73
N GLY A 309 -4.00 -18.24 24.70
CA GLY A 309 -4.32 -19.51 24.04
C GLY A 309 -4.37 -19.36 22.51
N PRO A 310 -3.97 -20.38 21.72
CA PRO A 310 -4.19 -20.34 20.27
C PRO A 310 -5.69 -20.36 19.97
N ALA A 311 -6.12 -19.70 18.89
CA ALA A 311 -7.48 -19.88 18.41
C ALA A 311 -7.67 -21.34 17.95
N ALA A 312 -8.32 -22.18 18.77
CA ALA A 312 -8.80 -23.49 18.37
C ALA A 312 -9.89 -23.28 17.30
N LEU A 313 -9.52 -23.42 16.02
CA LEU A 313 -10.44 -23.23 14.90
C LEU A 313 -10.67 -24.58 14.25
N ASP A 314 -11.65 -25.32 14.78
CA ASP A 314 -12.08 -26.60 14.20
C ASP A 314 -12.62 -26.42 12.76
N PRO A 315 -12.49 -27.41 11.86
CA PRO A 315 -12.75 -27.24 10.43
C PRO A 315 -14.20 -27.39 9.94
N ASP A 316 -15.20 -27.69 10.78
CA ASP A 316 -16.54 -28.08 10.27
C ASP A 316 -17.70 -27.15 10.72
N PRO A 317 -18.46 -26.54 9.78
CA PRO A 317 -19.67 -25.77 10.08
C PRO A 317 -20.96 -26.61 10.09
N ARG A 318 -20.91 -27.94 10.19
CA ARG A 318 -22.10 -28.80 10.32
C ARG A 318 -22.26 -29.39 11.72
N GLY A 319 -22.63 -28.55 12.66
CA GLY A 319 -23.06 -28.95 14.00
C GLY A 319 -23.83 -27.81 14.64
N GLY A 320 -25.07 -27.61 14.21
CA GLY A 320 -26.00 -26.77 14.94
C GLY A 320 -26.53 -27.55 16.12
N GLU A 321 -26.08 -27.21 17.32
CA GLU A 321 -26.85 -27.35 18.54
C GLU A 321 -26.60 -26.15 19.44
N ASP A 322 -27.69 -25.56 19.93
CA ASP A 322 -27.72 -24.46 20.88
C ASP A 322 -26.92 -24.82 22.15
N VAL A 323 -25.75 -24.21 22.33
CA VAL A 323 -25.06 -24.23 23.62
C VAL A 323 -25.51 -23.00 24.41
N GLN A 324 -26.69 -23.08 25.03
CA GLN A 324 -27.01 -22.29 26.22
C GLN A 324 -26.26 -22.90 27.42
N GLY A 325 -24.97 -22.58 27.55
CA GLY A 325 -24.17 -22.87 28.74
C GLY A 325 -23.90 -21.57 29.50
N ALA A 326 -24.31 -21.52 30.77
CA ALA A 326 -24.01 -20.39 31.66
C ALA A 326 -22.49 -20.10 31.72
N PRO A 327 -22.05 -18.84 31.86
CA PRO A 327 -20.63 -18.53 31.98
C PRO A 327 -20.10 -19.17 33.27
N ALA A 328 -19.18 -20.12 33.12
CA ALA A 328 -18.34 -20.56 34.22
C ALA A 328 -17.58 -19.33 34.75
N ALA A 329 -17.61 -19.12 36.06
CA ALA A 329 -16.90 -18.04 36.72
C ALA A 329 -15.38 -18.26 36.59
N GLY A 330 -14.80 -17.70 35.53
CA GLY A 330 -13.38 -17.67 35.22
C GLY A 330 -13.12 -16.60 34.17
N LEU A 331 -11.95 -15.95 34.20
CA LEU A 331 -11.55 -15.00 33.16
C LEU A 331 -11.57 -15.72 31.80
N PRO A 332 -12.15 -15.13 30.74
CA PRO A 332 -12.17 -15.76 29.42
C PRO A 332 -10.75 -16.06 28.96
N GLU A 333 -10.52 -17.27 28.43
CA GLU A 333 -9.24 -17.64 27.81
C GLU A 333 -8.89 -16.60 26.74
N ARG A 334 -7.86 -15.80 27.02
CA ARG A 334 -7.42 -14.73 26.15
C ARG A 334 -6.74 -15.36 24.92
N ARG A 335 -7.28 -15.12 23.72
CA ARG A 335 -6.83 -15.77 22.48
C ARG A 335 -6.19 -14.80 21.48
N VAL A 336 -5.21 -15.28 20.71
CA VAL A 336 -4.58 -14.52 19.62
C VAL A 336 -4.95 -15.08 18.24
N GLY A 337 -5.24 -14.18 17.30
CA GLY A 337 -5.46 -14.49 15.89
C GLY A 337 -4.37 -13.93 14.97
N VAL A 338 -4.24 -14.49 13.76
CA VAL A 338 -3.35 -13.98 12.71
C VAL A 338 -4.16 -13.47 11.52
N HIS A 339 -3.78 -12.34 10.95
CA HIS A 339 -4.45 -11.77 9.79
C HIS A 339 -3.47 -11.20 8.73
N HIS A 340 -3.43 -11.82 7.54
CA HIS A 340 -2.73 -11.28 6.37
C HIS A 340 -3.30 -11.82 5.06
N SER A 341 -2.94 -11.20 3.93
CA SER A 341 -3.53 -11.48 2.61
C SER A 341 -3.35 -12.93 2.11
N ALA A 342 -2.35 -13.66 2.61
CA ALA A 342 -2.15 -15.08 2.28
C ALA A 342 -3.08 -16.05 3.03
N ILE A 343 -3.80 -15.58 4.06
CA ILE A 343 -4.77 -16.40 4.81
C ILE A 343 -6.08 -16.51 4.02
N GLU A 344 -6.67 -17.71 4.04
CA GLU A 344 -7.95 -18.00 3.41
C GLU A 344 -9.05 -17.04 3.88
N ARG A 345 -9.96 -16.68 2.98
CA ARG A 345 -11.00 -15.68 3.26
C ARG A 345 -11.91 -16.07 4.43
N SER A 346 -12.35 -17.33 4.49
CA SER A 346 -13.24 -17.81 5.56
C SER A 346 -12.58 -17.63 6.93
N LEU A 347 -11.28 -17.93 7.02
CA LEU A 347 -10.48 -17.74 8.21
C LEU A 347 -10.28 -16.25 8.55
N ARG A 348 -10.00 -15.38 7.58
CA ARG A 348 -9.93 -13.93 7.82
C ARG A 348 -11.23 -13.36 8.38
N HIS A 349 -12.38 -13.72 7.79
CA HIS A 349 -13.69 -13.29 8.30
C HIS A 349 -13.96 -13.81 9.72
N ARG A 350 -13.51 -15.02 10.07
CA ARG A 350 -13.60 -15.55 11.44
C ARG A 350 -12.75 -14.75 12.41
N VAL A 351 -11.52 -14.41 12.05
CA VAL A 351 -10.64 -13.56 12.89
C VAL A 351 -11.24 -12.16 13.06
N GLU A 352 -11.75 -11.55 12.00
CA GLU A 352 -12.44 -10.25 12.05
C GLU A 352 -13.70 -10.32 12.95
N ALA A 353 -14.51 -11.37 12.84
CA ALA A 353 -15.69 -11.58 13.67
C ALA A 353 -15.34 -11.84 15.14
N GLY A 354 -14.31 -12.65 15.40
CA GLY A 354 -13.82 -12.95 16.74
C GLY A 354 -13.24 -11.73 17.45
N MET A 355 -12.54 -10.85 16.71
CA MET A 355 -12.11 -9.56 17.27
C MET A 355 -13.33 -8.67 17.58
N ARG A 356 -14.31 -8.61 16.67
CA ARG A 356 -15.51 -7.78 16.85
C ARG A 356 -16.39 -8.23 18.02
N SER A 357 -16.47 -9.54 18.27
CA SER A 357 -17.23 -10.12 19.38
C SER A 357 -16.49 -10.06 20.73
N GLY A 358 -15.19 -9.71 20.73
CA GLY A 358 -14.33 -9.78 21.91
C GLY A 358 -13.89 -11.21 22.26
N GLU A 359 -14.07 -12.16 21.35
CA GLU A 359 -13.59 -13.54 21.48
C GLU A 359 -12.06 -13.61 21.40
N LEU A 360 -11.46 -12.75 20.57
CA LEU A 360 -10.02 -12.60 20.44
C LEU A 360 -9.54 -11.41 21.26
N HIS A 361 -8.51 -11.65 22.06
CA HIS A 361 -7.83 -10.62 22.86
C HIS A 361 -6.92 -9.76 21.99
N ALA A 362 -6.23 -10.37 21.04
CA ALA A 362 -5.40 -9.63 20.09
C ALA A 362 -5.34 -10.28 18.71
N VAL A 363 -5.08 -9.46 17.70
CA VAL A 363 -4.82 -9.92 16.34
C VAL A 363 -3.47 -9.40 15.87
N VAL A 364 -2.60 -10.33 15.48
CA VAL A 364 -1.31 -10.02 14.85
C VAL A 364 -1.52 -10.00 13.34
N CYS A 365 -1.13 -8.91 12.70
CA CYS A 365 -1.45 -8.68 11.30
C CYS A 365 -0.35 -7.97 10.52
N SER A 366 -0.35 -8.15 9.20
CA SER A 366 0.39 -7.26 8.30
C SER A 366 -0.39 -5.96 8.07
N SER A 367 -0.08 -5.18 7.02
CA SER A 367 -0.89 -4.03 6.58
C SER A 367 -2.35 -4.35 6.18
N SER A 368 -2.79 -5.60 6.32
CA SER A 368 -4.12 -6.07 5.93
C SER A 368 -5.28 -5.48 6.75
N LEU A 369 -5.03 -5.06 8.00
CA LEU A 369 -6.00 -4.37 8.88
C LEU A 369 -5.69 -2.87 9.04
N GLU A 370 -4.79 -2.33 8.19
CA GLU A 370 -4.42 -0.91 8.22
C GLU A 370 -5.57 0.00 7.76
N LEU A 371 -6.38 -0.49 6.81
CA LEU A 371 -7.49 0.21 6.17
C LEU A 371 -8.86 -0.17 6.76
N GLY A 372 -9.86 0.69 6.51
CA GLY A 372 -11.17 0.92 7.16
C GLY A 372 -12.08 -0.21 7.68
N ILE A 373 -11.62 -1.45 7.81
CA ILE A 373 -12.42 -2.59 8.31
C ILE A 373 -12.80 -2.36 9.78
N ASP A 374 -14.07 -2.62 10.10
CA ASP A 374 -14.57 -2.55 11.48
C ASP A 374 -14.28 -3.86 12.20
N VAL A 375 -13.16 -3.87 12.95
CA VAL A 375 -12.72 -4.99 13.79
C VAL A 375 -13.24 -4.88 15.23
N GLY A 376 -14.16 -3.95 15.50
CA GLY A 376 -14.68 -3.70 16.85
C GLY A 376 -13.77 -2.81 17.70
N PHE A 377 -13.86 -2.99 19.02
CA PHE A 377 -13.19 -2.11 19.97
C PHE A 377 -11.74 -2.56 20.22
N VAL A 378 -10.79 -1.69 19.84
CA VAL A 378 -9.35 -1.87 20.05
C VAL A 378 -8.88 -0.78 21.00
N GLU A 379 -8.24 -1.14 22.10
CA GLU A 379 -7.70 -0.19 23.08
C GLU A 379 -6.29 0.27 22.73
N ARG A 380 -5.46 -0.64 22.20
CA ARG A 380 -4.04 -0.38 21.91
C ARG A 380 -3.60 -0.99 20.59
N VAL A 381 -2.72 -0.27 19.91
CA VAL A 381 -2.03 -0.74 18.71
C VAL A 381 -0.54 -0.85 19.00
N CYS A 382 0.05 -2.01 18.74
CA CYS A 382 1.49 -2.22 18.74
C CYS A 382 2.01 -2.28 17.30
N ILE A 383 3.17 -1.66 17.02
CA ILE A 383 3.83 -1.68 15.72
C ILE A 383 5.24 -2.24 15.94
N VAL A 384 5.54 -3.39 15.34
CA VAL A 384 6.85 -4.01 15.45
C VAL A 384 7.79 -3.42 14.38
N GLY A 385 8.86 -2.77 14.84
CA GLY A 385 9.90 -2.19 13.97
C GLY A 385 9.44 -1.03 13.08
N GLY A 386 8.59 -0.15 13.61
CA GLY A 386 8.10 1.06 12.91
C GLY A 386 7.12 0.78 11.75
N ALA A 387 6.48 1.83 11.24
CA ALA A 387 5.55 1.71 10.10
C ALA A 387 6.14 2.25 8.79
N ARG A 388 7.38 2.75 8.80
CA ARG A 388 8.12 3.28 7.65
C ARG A 388 7.43 4.48 6.97
N GLY A 389 6.61 5.24 7.72
CA GLY A 389 5.92 6.43 7.22
C GLY A 389 4.90 6.99 8.22
N VAL A 390 4.58 8.28 8.10
CA VAL A 390 3.69 8.98 9.02
C VAL A 390 2.23 8.61 8.77
N ALA A 391 1.80 8.60 7.50
CA ALA A 391 0.44 8.23 7.15
C ALA A 391 0.12 6.80 7.58
N ALA A 392 1.06 5.87 7.36
CA ALA A 392 0.93 4.48 7.79
C ALA A 392 0.84 4.36 9.32
N THR A 393 1.67 5.08 10.07
CA THR A 393 1.62 5.11 11.53
C THR A 393 0.28 5.60 12.05
N LEU A 394 -0.20 6.75 11.54
CA LEU A 394 -1.48 7.34 11.92
C LEU A 394 -2.67 6.43 11.55
N GLN A 395 -2.62 5.75 10.41
CA GLN A 395 -3.67 4.79 10.02
C GLN A 395 -3.72 3.57 10.95
N ARG A 396 -2.55 3.02 11.31
CA ARG A 396 -2.44 1.88 12.23
C ARG A 396 -2.91 2.27 13.63
N VAL A 397 -2.34 3.35 14.19
CA VAL A 397 -2.68 3.81 15.55
C VAL A 397 -4.12 4.33 15.62
N GLY A 398 -4.65 4.91 14.53
CA GLY A 398 -6.04 5.32 14.41
C GLY A 398 -7.06 4.18 14.47
N ARG A 399 -6.61 2.91 14.51
CA ARG A 399 -7.45 1.74 14.85
C ARG A 399 -7.72 1.64 16.34
N ALA A 400 -6.93 2.27 17.19
CA ALA A 400 -7.15 2.29 18.63
C ALA A 400 -8.15 3.39 19.06
N GLY A 401 -8.89 3.09 20.11
CA GLY A 401 -9.77 4.01 20.83
C GLY A 401 -10.92 4.56 19.99
N HIS A 402 -11.74 3.74 19.33
CA HIS A 402 -12.85 4.18 18.46
C HIS A 402 -14.03 4.92 19.16
N VAL A 403 -13.78 5.67 20.24
CA VAL A 403 -14.77 6.50 20.96
C VAL A 403 -14.50 7.98 20.69
N PRO A 404 -15.52 8.80 20.39
CA PRO A 404 -15.37 10.25 20.26
C PRO A 404 -14.65 10.86 21.49
N GLY A 405 -13.58 11.63 21.25
CA GLY A 405 -12.76 12.24 22.30
C GLY A 405 -11.74 11.32 22.98
N GLY A 406 -11.68 10.03 22.65
CA GLY A 406 -10.66 9.12 23.20
C GLY A 406 -9.26 9.41 22.67
N ILE A 407 -8.21 9.03 23.42
CA ILE A 407 -6.81 9.10 22.96
C ILE A 407 -6.46 7.82 22.19
N ALA A 408 -5.84 7.95 21.02
CA ALA A 408 -5.34 6.79 20.29
C ALA A 408 -3.97 6.38 20.87
N GLN A 409 -3.89 5.15 21.41
CA GLN A 409 -2.67 4.63 22.05
C GLN A 409 -1.90 3.72 21.09
N GLY A 410 -0.74 4.19 20.65
CA GLY A 410 0.21 3.44 19.84
C GLY A 410 1.50 3.15 20.61
N VAL A 411 2.04 1.95 20.43
CA VAL A 411 3.38 1.58 20.93
C VAL A 411 4.21 1.05 19.77
N VAL A 412 5.38 1.63 19.54
CA VAL A 412 6.38 1.04 18.65
C VAL A 412 7.27 0.13 19.49
N VAL A 413 7.29 -1.16 19.18
CA VAL A 413 8.22 -2.10 19.80
C VAL A 413 9.45 -2.18 18.91
N ALA A 414 10.53 -1.55 19.36
CA ALA A 414 11.78 -1.44 18.61
C ALA A 414 12.49 -2.80 18.54
N GLN A 415 13.01 -3.16 17.37
CA GLN A 415 13.81 -4.38 17.20
C GLN A 415 15.30 -4.07 17.26
N ASP A 416 15.69 -2.87 16.87
CA ASP A 416 17.06 -2.35 16.90
C ASP A 416 17.07 -0.85 17.19
N ARG A 417 18.27 -0.25 17.25
CA ARG A 417 18.43 1.17 17.58
C ARG A 417 17.98 2.11 16.45
N ASP A 418 17.92 1.63 15.21
CA ASP A 418 17.38 2.41 14.08
C ASP A 418 15.86 2.56 14.17
N ASP A 419 15.15 1.54 14.66
CA ASP A 419 13.70 1.64 14.92
C ASP A 419 13.37 2.70 15.99
N ILE A 420 14.25 2.92 16.98
CA ILE A 420 14.08 3.98 17.99
C ILE A 420 14.17 5.36 17.31
N ILE A 421 15.18 5.56 16.46
CA ILE A 421 15.38 6.81 15.71
C ILE A 421 14.20 7.05 14.75
N GLU A 422 13.74 6.02 14.04
CA GLU A 422 12.57 6.12 13.15
C GLU A 422 11.31 6.51 13.93
N ALA A 423 11.06 5.87 15.07
CA ALA A 423 9.89 6.16 15.90
C ALA A 423 9.94 7.59 16.47
N ALA A 424 11.13 8.05 16.87
CA ALA A 424 11.37 9.42 17.33
C ALA A 424 11.07 10.45 16.23
N ALA A 425 11.63 10.24 15.03
CA ALA A 425 11.39 11.07 13.86
C ALA A 425 9.91 11.07 13.45
N THR A 426 9.26 9.90 13.47
CA THR A 426 7.83 9.77 13.18
C THR A 426 6.99 10.56 14.20
N ARG A 427 7.29 10.44 15.50
CA ARG A 427 6.60 11.21 16.55
C ARG A 427 6.74 12.72 16.33
N ARG A 428 7.93 13.18 15.94
CA ARG A 428 8.19 14.60 15.63
C ARG A 428 7.37 15.07 14.42
N LEU A 429 7.36 14.31 13.32
CA LEU A 429 6.60 14.65 12.12
C LEU A 429 5.09 14.67 12.37
N ILE A 430 4.57 13.73 13.18
CA ILE A 430 3.17 13.75 13.62
C ILE A 430 2.86 15.03 14.40
N ALA A 431 3.73 15.42 15.34
CA ALA A 431 3.55 16.64 16.12
C ALA A 431 3.58 17.91 15.25
N ASP A 432 4.36 17.90 14.16
CA ASP A 432 4.43 18.99 13.19
C ASP A 432 3.32 18.95 12.12
N GLY A 433 2.45 17.94 12.13
CA GLY A 433 1.41 17.76 11.12
C GLY A 433 1.94 17.42 9.72
N VAL A 434 3.18 16.94 9.62
CA VAL A 434 3.81 16.56 8.35
C VAL A 434 3.39 15.14 7.98
N VAL A 435 2.82 14.98 6.78
CA VAL A 435 2.42 13.69 6.22
C VAL A 435 2.99 13.58 4.82
N GLU A 436 3.48 12.40 4.44
CA GLU A 436 4.04 12.17 3.12
C GLU A 436 3.07 12.50 1.97
N GLU A 437 3.60 13.07 0.89
CA GLU A 437 2.83 13.38 -0.30
C GLU A 437 2.47 12.13 -1.11
N ILE A 438 1.24 12.11 -1.65
CA ILE A 438 0.77 11.07 -2.55
C ILE A 438 1.24 11.36 -3.98
N ALA A 439 2.08 10.47 -4.51
CA ALA A 439 2.47 10.48 -5.91
C ALA A 439 1.41 9.80 -6.79
N ILE A 440 0.70 10.59 -7.60
CA ILE A 440 -0.27 10.07 -8.58
C ILE A 440 0.48 9.61 -9.84
N PRO A 441 0.27 8.37 -10.32
CA PRO A 441 0.93 7.88 -11.54
C PRO A 441 0.64 8.75 -12.76
N ASP A 442 1.68 9.13 -13.51
CA ASP A 442 1.55 9.87 -14.77
C ASP A 442 1.23 8.91 -15.92
N ARG A 443 0.03 9.05 -16.51
CA ARG A 443 -0.43 8.39 -17.75
C ARG A 443 -0.04 6.91 -17.89
N PRO A 444 -0.47 6.00 -16.99
CA PRO A 444 -0.17 4.58 -17.14
C PRO A 444 -0.82 4.02 -18.42
N LEU A 445 -0.01 3.78 -19.46
CA LEU A 445 -0.53 3.50 -20.82
C LEU A 445 -1.23 2.14 -20.94
N ASP A 446 -0.87 1.18 -20.10
CA ASP A 446 -1.54 -0.11 -20.00
C ASP A 446 -2.96 0.01 -19.44
N VAL A 447 -3.16 0.90 -18.46
CA VAL A 447 -4.49 1.22 -17.92
C VAL A 447 -5.33 1.96 -18.96
N LEU A 448 -4.74 2.91 -19.71
CA LEU A 448 -5.39 3.57 -20.83
C LEU A 448 -5.85 2.55 -21.88
N ALA A 449 -4.98 1.62 -22.25
CA ALA A 449 -5.29 0.55 -23.21
C ALA A 449 -6.50 -0.27 -22.74
N GLN A 450 -6.52 -0.69 -21.49
CA GLN A 450 -7.63 -1.43 -20.90
C GLN A 450 -8.94 -0.63 -20.93
N TRP A 451 -8.88 0.65 -20.53
CA TRP A 451 -10.04 1.53 -20.53
C TRP A 451 -10.63 1.74 -21.93
N LEU A 452 -9.79 1.92 -22.95
CA LEU A 452 -10.22 2.08 -24.34
C LEU A 452 -11.01 0.86 -24.81
N VAL A 453 -10.50 -0.35 -24.56
CA VAL A 453 -11.21 -1.60 -24.86
C VAL A 453 -12.55 -1.63 -24.11
N GLY A 454 -12.55 -1.33 -22.81
CA GLY A 454 -13.76 -1.25 -21.99
C GLY A 454 -14.81 -0.25 -22.47
N CYS A 455 -14.39 0.83 -23.14
CA CYS A 455 -15.30 1.82 -23.71
C CYS A 455 -16.00 1.34 -24.98
N VAL A 456 -15.34 0.50 -25.78
CA VAL A 456 -15.83 0.08 -27.10
C VAL A 456 -16.46 -1.32 -27.11
N VAL A 457 -16.18 -2.18 -26.12
CA VAL A 457 -16.79 -3.51 -26.07
C VAL A 457 -18.29 -3.47 -25.66
N PRO A 458 -19.12 -4.42 -26.14
CA PRO A 458 -18.79 -5.35 -27.21
C PRO A 458 -18.75 -4.67 -28.59
N ASP A 459 -19.68 -3.74 -28.86
CA ASP A 459 -19.94 -3.20 -30.20
C ASP A 459 -20.30 -1.70 -30.16
N ARG A 460 -19.43 -0.87 -29.58
CA ARG A 460 -19.54 0.59 -29.59
C ARG A 460 -18.43 1.21 -30.41
N GLU A 461 -18.67 2.45 -30.81
CA GLU A 461 -17.70 3.31 -31.44
C GLU A 461 -17.28 4.43 -30.48
N LEU A 462 -16.03 4.86 -30.58
CA LEU A 462 -15.47 5.99 -29.86
C LEU A 462 -14.44 6.68 -30.76
N SER A 463 -14.62 7.96 -31.06
CA SER A 463 -13.61 8.70 -31.82
C SER A 463 -12.36 8.98 -30.97
N ILE A 464 -11.20 9.16 -31.62
CA ILE A 464 -9.95 9.55 -30.95
C ILE A 464 -10.13 10.87 -30.17
N GLN A 465 -10.87 11.83 -30.74
CA GLN A 465 -11.10 13.13 -30.11
C GLN A 465 -11.98 13.01 -28.86
N GLU A 466 -13.02 12.18 -28.89
CA GLU A 466 -13.84 11.90 -27.71
C GLU A 466 -13.04 11.17 -26.63
N ALA A 467 -12.26 10.15 -27.01
CA ALA A 467 -11.40 9.42 -26.08
C ALA A 467 -10.39 10.35 -25.40
N LEU A 468 -9.73 11.22 -26.16
CA LEU A 468 -8.76 12.20 -25.66
C LEU A 468 -9.44 13.21 -24.73
N ARG A 469 -10.61 13.73 -25.11
CA ARG A 469 -11.39 14.67 -24.30
C ARG A 469 -11.78 14.05 -22.95
N ILE A 470 -12.30 12.82 -22.94
CA ILE A 470 -12.71 12.15 -21.69
C ILE A 470 -11.48 11.86 -20.83
N ALA A 471 -10.42 11.31 -21.41
CA ALA A 471 -9.21 10.95 -20.69
C ALA A 471 -8.53 12.17 -20.05
N ARG A 472 -8.38 13.29 -20.77
CA ARG A 472 -7.73 14.51 -20.26
C ARG A 472 -8.44 15.16 -19.07
N ARG A 473 -9.73 14.87 -18.86
CA ARG A 473 -10.43 15.33 -17.65
C ARG A 473 -10.02 14.55 -16.40
N ALA A 474 -9.45 13.35 -16.55
CA ALA A 474 -8.89 12.60 -15.43
C ALA A 474 -7.47 13.12 -15.12
N LEU A 475 -7.21 13.52 -13.87
CA LEU A 475 -5.91 14.10 -13.48
C LEU A 475 -4.68 13.26 -13.90
N PRO A 476 -4.66 11.92 -13.76
CA PRO A 476 -3.52 11.10 -14.21
C PRO A 476 -3.22 11.21 -15.71
N TYR A 477 -4.18 11.68 -16.51
CA TYR A 477 -4.08 11.78 -17.98
C TYR A 477 -4.25 13.22 -18.49
N ALA A 478 -4.16 14.22 -17.60
CA ALA A 478 -4.30 15.64 -17.97
C ALA A 478 -3.34 16.06 -19.09
N ALA A 479 -2.12 15.52 -19.06
CA ALA A 479 -1.07 15.77 -20.05
C ALA A 479 -1.04 14.75 -21.21
N LEU A 480 -2.06 13.89 -21.37
CA LEU A 480 -2.08 12.89 -22.43
C LEU A 480 -2.13 13.59 -23.79
N ASP A 481 -1.21 13.28 -24.70
CA ASP A 481 -1.27 13.80 -26.06
C ASP A 481 -1.95 12.81 -27.02
N GLU A 482 -2.30 13.31 -28.21
CA GLU A 482 -2.97 12.49 -29.22
C GLU A 482 -2.03 11.41 -29.79
N VAL A 483 -0.72 11.64 -29.78
CA VAL A 483 0.29 10.70 -30.30
C VAL A 483 0.33 9.45 -29.42
N ASP A 484 0.45 9.63 -28.10
CA ASP A 484 0.42 8.55 -27.11
C ASP A 484 -0.88 7.75 -27.20
N LEU A 485 -2.03 8.44 -27.32
CA LEU A 485 -3.33 7.80 -27.48
C LEU A 485 -3.40 6.96 -28.77
N ARG A 486 -2.95 7.52 -29.90
CA ARG A 486 -2.91 6.83 -31.20
C ARG A 486 -1.95 5.64 -31.19
N ASP A 487 -0.80 5.74 -30.52
CA ASP A 487 0.13 4.63 -30.39
C ASP A 487 -0.51 3.46 -29.63
N VAL A 488 -1.23 3.76 -28.53
CA VAL A 488 -1.97 2.76 -27.76
C VAL A 488 -3.09 2.12 -28.58
N VAL A 489 -3.85 2.91 -29.35
CA VAL A 489 -4.93 2.39 -30.21
C VAL A 489 -4.37 1.54 -31.35
N THR A 490 -3.29 1.99 -32.00
CA THR A 490 -2.59 1.23 -33.05
C THR A 490 -2.10 -0.12 -32.51
N TYR A 491 -1.53 -0.11 -31.31
CA TYR A 491 -1.20 -1.34 -30.59
C TYR A 491 -2.44 -2.22 -30.40
N LEU A 492 -3.53 -1.70 -29.83
CA LEU A 492 -4.74 -2.49 -29.60
C LEU A 492 -5.36 -3.02 -30.89
N ALA A 493 -5.17 -2.35 -32.03
CA ALA A 493 -5.66 -2.78 -33.34
C ALA A 493 -4.82 -3.93 -33.95
N GLY A 494 -3.76 -4.39 -33.28
CA GLY A 494 -2.85 -5.43 -33.77
C GLY A 494 -1.70 -4.91 -34.62
N GLY A 495 -1.52 -3.59 -34.68
CA GLY A 495 -0.42 -2.91 -35.37
C GLY A 495 0.77 -2.59 -34.46
N GLY A 496 1.74 -1.87 -35.01
CA GLY A 496 2.99 -1.48 -34.35
C GLY A 496 4.20 -2.33 -34.76
N ALA A 497 5.30 -2.19 -34.03
CA ALA A 497 6.61 -2.73 -34.42
C ALA A 497 6.78 -4.26 -34.37
N GLY A 498 5.73 -5.02 -34.09
CA GLY A 498 5.75 -6.48 -34.12
C GLY A 498 5.43 -7.10 -35.49
N GLY A 499 5.09 -6.28 -36.48
CA GLY A 499 4.48 -6.71 -37.75
C GLY A 499 2.96 -6.93 -37.63
N GLU A 500 2.25 -6.92 -38.75
CA GLU A 500 0.83 -7.31 -38.78
C GLU A 500 0.68 -8.72 -38.19
N ARG A 501 -0.21 -8.90 -37.19
CA ARG A 501 -0.47 -10.16 -36.44
C ARG A 501 0.51 -10.49 -35.31
N ALA A 502 1.30 -9.54 -34.81
CA ALA A 502 2.19 -9.78 -33.66
C ALA A 502 1.48 -10.26 -32.38
N HIS A 503 0.20 -9.87 -32.23
CA HIS A 503 -0.73 -10.21 -31.16
C HIS A 503 -2.18 -10.05 -31.63
N VAL A 504 -3.13 -10.54 -30.84
CA VAL A 504 -4.57 -10.50 -31.17
C VAL A 504 -5.10 -9.08 -31.01
N SER A 505 -5.73 -8.54 -32.05
CA SER A 505 -6.40 -7.24 -32.01
C SER A 505 -7.54 -7.24 -30.99
N ARG A 506 -7.59 -6.19 -30.17
CA ARG A 506 -8.63 -5.94 -29.16
C ARG A 506 -9.59 -4.83 -29.55
N VAL A 507 -9.25 -4.05 -30.60
CA VAL A 507 -10.12 -3.06 -31.24
C VAL A 507 -9.97 -3.12 -32.76
N VAL A 508 -10.92 -2.54 -33.48
CA VAL A 508 -10.80 -2.17 -34.89
C VAL A 508 -10.60 -0.65 -34.95
N PHE A 509 -9.67 -0.18 -35.76
CA PHE A 509 -9.35 1.25 -35.88
C PHE A 509 -9.18 1.66 -37.34
N ASP A 510 -9.88 2.71 -37.77
CA ASP A 510 -9.83 3.24 -39.15
C ASP A 510 -8.94 4.49 -39.30
N GLY A 511 -8.19 4.85 -38.26
CA GLY A 511 -7.42 6.10 -38.19
C GLY A 511 -8.12 7.23 -37.44
N THR A 512 -9.44 7.15 -37.23
CA THR A 512 -10.24 8.19 -36.55
C THR A 512 -11.18 7.64 -35.48
N VAL A 513 -11.76 6.46 -35.70
CA VAL A 513 -12.76 5.83 -34.85
C VAL A 513 -12.30 4.46 -34.39
N ILE A 514 -12.42 4.22 -33.09
CA ILE A 514 -12.15 2.96 -32.40
C ILE A 514 -13.46 2.17 -32.29
N ARG A 515 -13.46 0.91 -32.68
CA ARG A 515 -14.63 0.01 -32.61
C ARG A 515 -14.31 -1.27 -31.86
N GLY A 516 -15.28 -1.78 -31.12
CA GLY A 516 -15.18 -3.08 -30.43
C GLY A 516 -15.18 -4.25 -31.42
N PRO A 517 -14.25 -5.21 -31.34
CA PRO A 517 -14.24 -6.40 -32.18
C PRO A 517 -15.04 -7.52 -31.51
N GLY A 518 -16.36 -7.38 -31.52
CA GLY A 518 -17.30 -8.46 -31.21
C GLY A 518 -17.08 -9.20 -29.88
N ARG A 519 -17.55 -10.46 -29.83
CA ARG A 519 -17.65 -11.24 -28.58
C ARG A 519 -16.31 -11.68 -28.00
N GLU A 520 -15.29 -11.91 -28.82
CA GLU A 520 -13.99 -12.41 -28.35
C GLU A 520 -13.24 -11.35 -27.53
N ALA A 521 -13.17 -10.11 -28.02
CA ALA A 521 -12.55 -9.02 -27.28
C ALA A 521 -13.34 -8.65 -26.02
N ALA A 522 -14.67 -8.72 -26.08
CA ALA A 522 -15.52 -8.55 -24.90
C ALA A 522 -15.20 -9.62 -23.83
N SER A 523 -15.12 -10.90 -24.23
CA SER A 523 -14.75 -12.00 -23.33
C SER A 523 -13.36 -11.78 -22.70
N ALA A 524 -12.37 -11.43 -23.52
CA ALA A 524 -11.02 -11.13 -23.05
C ALA A 524 -11.02 -9.98 -22.04
N TYR A 525 -11.77 -8.90 -22.27
CA TYR A 525 -11.90 -7.81 -21.30
C TYR A 525 -12.57 -8.27 -20.00
N TYR A 526 -13.70 -8.97 -20.06
CA TYR A 526 -14.44 -9.39 -18.87
C TYR A 526 -13.66 -10.35 -17.96
N ASP A 527 -12.86 -11.22 -18.54
CA ASP A 527 -12.05 -12.19 -17.82
C ASP A 527 -10.78 -11.58 -17.20
N ASN A 528 -10.34 -10.40 -17.69
CA ASN A 528 -9.02 -9.84 -17.40
C ASN A 528 -9.00 -8.40 -16.90
N ALA A 529 -10.15 -7.70 -16.82
CA ALA A 529 -10.19 -6.33 -16.32
C ALA A 529 -9.67 -6.23 -14.88
N GLY A 530 -8.86 -5.20 -14.62
CA GLY A 530 -8.18 -4.91 -13.38
C GLY A 530 -6.67 -4.74 -13.54
N THR A 531 -6.07 -4.07 -12.57
CA THR A 531 -4.63 -3.74 -12.56
C THR A 531 -3.86 -4.50 -11.49
N ILE A 532 -4.55 -5.27 -10.63
CA ILE A 532 -3.91 -6.04 -9.56
C ILE A 532 -3.12 -7.20 -10.21
N PRO A 533 -1.81 -7.33 -9.92
CA PRO A 533 -0.99 -8.41 -10.46
C PRO A 533 -1.38 -9.76 -9.84
N ASP A 534 -1.35 -10.82 -10.64
CA ASP A 534 -1.46 -12.19 -10.12
C ASP A 534 -0.13 -12.57 -9.47
N THR A 535 -0.16 -13.05 -8.22
CA THR A 535 1.00 -13.69 -7.61
C THR A 535 1.17 -15.08 -8.25
N VAL A 536 2.34 -15.32 -8.84
CA VAL A 536 2.71 -16.65 -9.36
C VAL A 536 3.83 -17.20 -8.50
N MET A 537 3.83 -18.52 -8.34
CA MET A 537 4.92 -19.24 -7.69
C MET A 537 5.80 -19.86 -8.78
N VAL A 538 7.10 -19.70 -8.66
CA VAL A 538 8.11 -20.29 -9.55
C VAL A 538 8.64 -21.57 -8.90
N THR A 539 8.76 -22.63 -9.71
CA THR A 539 9.28 -23.92 -9.23
C THR A 539 10.81 -23.89 -9.26
N VAL A 540 11.44 -24.26 -8.15
CA VAL A 540 12.90 -24.41 -8.07
C VAL A 540 13.25 -25.87 -8.32
N VAL A 541 14.13 -26.15 -9.27
CA VAL A 541 14.53 -27.50 -9.66
C VAL A 541 16.05 -27.67 -9.57
N GLY A 542 16.50 -28.87 -9.20
CA GLY A 542 17.92 -29.22 -9.20
C GLY A 542 18.48 -29.42 -10.61
N LYS A 543 19.79 -29.63 -10.70
CA LYS A 543 20.47 -29.98 -11.97
C LYS A 543 19.87 -31.21 -12.66
N ASP A 544 19.39 -32.17 -11.88
CA ASP A 544 18.81 -33.43 -12.37
C ASP A 544 17.32 -33.28 -12.77
N GLY A 545 16.77 -32.07 -12.70
CA GLY A 545 15.37 -31.76 -13.04
C GLY A 545 14.35 -32.02 -11.93
N GLY A 546 14.76 -32.61 -10.80
CA GLY A 546 13.89 -32.83 -9.63
C GLY A 546 13.46 -31.52 -8.96
N ALA A 547 12.19 -31.41 -8.58
CA ALA A 547 11.66 -30.23 -7.87
C ALA A 547 12.17 -30.18 -6.43
N ILE A 548 12.75 -29.04 -6.03
CA ILE A 548 13.29 -28.77 -4.69
C ILE A 548 12.28 -27.99 -3.85
N GLY A 549 11.49 -27.11 -4.47
CA GLY A 549 10.46 -26.33 -3.79
C GLY A 549 9.88 -25.24 -4.68
N ARG A 550 9.19 -24.28 -4.06
CA ARG A 550 8.60 -23.13 -4.76
C ARG A 550 8.96 -21.82 -4.08
N ILE A 551 9.15 -20.79 -4.88
CA ILE A 551 9.41 -19.42 -4.43
C ILE A 551 8.44 -18.47 -5.10
N GLU A 552 8.18 -17.32 -4.47
CA GLU A 552 7.41 -16.26 -5.11
C GLU A 552 8.14 -15.81 -6.38
N GLU A 553 7.37 -15.54 -7.41
CA GLU A 553 7.94 -15.17 -8.69
C GLU A 553 8.71 -13.85 -8.62
N ASP A 554 8.25 -12.82 -7.89
CA ASP A 554 9.00 -11.57 -7.71
C ASP A 554 10.37 -11.78 -7.03
N PHE A 555 10.49 -12.83 -6.22
CA PHE A 555 11.77 -13.24 -5.68
C PHE A 555 12.62 -13.95 -6.74
N ALA A 556 12.04 -14.92 -7.46
CA ALA A 556 12.71 -15.55 -8.60
C ALA A 556 13.16 -14.53 -9.66
N HIS A 557 12.41 -13.45 -9.82
CA HIS A 557 12.64 -12.32 -10.72
C HIS A 557 13.79 -11.40 -10.29
N ARG A 558 14.29 -11.51 -9.06
CA ARG A 558 15.50 -10.79 -8.63
C ARG A 558 16.76 -11.64 -8.81
N LEU A 559 16.59 -12.95 -9.01
CA LEU A 559 17.70 -13.89 -9.17
C LEU A 559 18.34 -13.77 -10.56
N GLN A 560 19.66 -13.59 -10.57
CA GLN A 560 20.55 -13.68 -11.72
C GLN A 560 21.25 -15.04 -11.72
N THR A 561 21.76 -15.46 -12.89
CA THR A 561 22.66 -16.62 -12.95
C THR A 561 23.91 -16.34 -12.10
N GLY A 562 24.23 -17.28 -11.20
CA GLY A 562 25.30 -17.12 -10.23
C GLY A 562 24.80 -16.73 -8.83
N ASP A 563 23.58 -16.21 -8.71
CA ASP A 563 23.02 -15.86 -7.42
C ASP A 563 22.83 -17.06 -6.52
N THR A 564 23.00 -16.87 -5.23
CA THR A 564 22.82 -17.91 -4.22
C THR A 564 21.71 -17.48 -3.27
N PHE A 565 20.79 -18.39 -2.97
CA PHE A 565 19.67 -18.12 -2.07
C PHE A 565 19.30 -19.36 -1.25
N LEU A 566 18.52 -19.18 -0.17
CA LEU A 566 18.03 -20.28 0.63
C LEU A 566 16.63 -20.75 0.21
N LEU A 567 16.48 -22.06 0.10
CA LEU A 567 15.18 -22.73 0.00
C LEU A 567 15.15 -23.93 0.93
N SER A 568 14.26 -23.90 1.91
CA SER A 568 14.09 -24.98 2.90
C SER A 568 15.40 -25.33 3.61
N GLY A 569 16.16 -24.31 4.03
CA GLY A 569 17.44 -24.47 4.75
C GLY A 569 18.64 -24.88 3.89
N ARG A 570 18.50 -24.99 2.56
CA ARG A 570 19.59 -25.36 1.64
C ARG A 570 20.03 -24.16 0.82
N ALA A 571 21.34 -23.90 0.79
CA ALA A 571 21.93 -22.88 -0.06
C ALA A 571 22.03 -23.39 -1.50
N LEU A 572 21.42 -22.64 -2.41
CA LEU A 572 21.23 -23.01 -3.79
C LEU A 572 21.76 -21.91 -4.68
N ARG A 573 22.70 -22.25 -5.57
CA ARG A 573 23.19 -21.37 -6.62
C ARG A 573 22.32 -21.49 -7.86
N VAL A 574 21.75 -20.39 -8.28
CA VAL A 574 21.04 -20.21 -9.54
C VAL A 574 22.00 -20.50 -10.69
N VAL A 575 21.70 -21.59 -11.40
CA VAL A 575 22.37 -21.93 -12.66
C VAL A 575 21.68 -21.18 -13.80
N GLU A 576 20.35 -21.14 -13.76
CA GLU A 576 19.52 -20.54 -14.80
C GLU A 576 18.16 -20.18 -14.19
N ALA A 577 17.72 -18.93 -14.35
CA ALA A 577 16.37 -18.50 -14.01
C ALA A 577 15.64 -18.16 -15.32
N ARG A 578 14.70 -19.03 -15.76
CA ARG A 578 13.94 -18.81 -17.00
C ARG A 578 12.47 -19.19 -16.85
N GLY A 579 11.60 -18.23 -17.13
CA GLY A 579 10.15 -18.42 -17.06
C GLY A 579 9.67 -18.86 -15.67
N ALA A 580 8.98 -20.00 -15.59
CA ALA A 580 8.37 -20.51 -14.36
C ALA A 580 9.27 -21.49 -13.58
N ILE A 581 10.54 -21.62 -13.99
CA ILE A 581 11.50 -22.55 -13.38
C ILE A 581 12.82 -21.82 -13.06
N VAL A 582 13.31 -21.99 -11.84
CA VAL A 582 14.68 -21.62 -11.45
C VAL A 582 15.49 -22.90 -11.26
N ARG A 583 16.46 -23.13 -12.15
CA ARG A 583 17.42 -24.23 -12.02
C ARG A 583 18.53 -23.82 -11.07
N VAL A 584 18.81 -24.70 -10.13
CA VAL A 584 19.83 -24.47 -9.12
C VAL A 584 20.78 -25.65 -8.96
N ALA A 585 21.96 -25.37 -8.46
CA ALA A 585 22.93 -26.33 -7.97
C ALA A 585 23.17 -26.10 -6.47
N PRO A 586 23.51 -27.13 -5.69
CA PRO A 586 23.95 -26.94 -4.31
C PRO A 586 25.10 -25.92 -4.22
N HIS A 587 25.06 -25.06 -3.20
CA HIS A 587 26.10 -24.08 -2.92
C HIS A 587 26.53 -24.20 -1.45
N ARG A 588 27.82 -24.01 -1.17
CA ARG A 588 28.42 -24.12 0.18
C ARG A 588 28.90 -22.77 0.73
N GLY A 589 28.38 -21.67 0.20
CA GLY A 589 28.70 -20.30 0.62
C GLY A 589 27.43 -19.50 0.96
N LYS A 590 27.61 -18.23 1.28
CA LYS A 590 26.52 -17.36 1.70
C LYS A 590 25.61 -16.98 0.51
N PRO A 591 24.31 -16.80 0.75
CA PRO A 591 23.36 -16.34 -0.26
C PRO A 591 23.73 -14.92 -0.68
N THR A 592 23.67 -14.63 -1.97
CA THR A 592 23.86 -13.29 -2.54
C THR A 592 22.55 -12.51 -2.63
N VAL A 593 21.39 -13.18 -2.51
CA VAL A 593 20.07 -12.54 -2.62
C VAL A 593 19.18 -12.92 -1.43
N PRO A 594 18.67 -11.94 -0.66
CA PRO A 594 17.69 -12.18 0.38
C PRO A 594 16.26 -12.39 -0.18
N ARG A 595 15.64 -13.51 0.16
CA ARG A 595 14.24 -13.96 0.11
C ARG A 595 13.41 -13.18 1.10
N TRP A 596 13.31 -11.88 0.85
CA TRP A 596 12.28 -11.06 1.48
C TRP A 596 11.32 -10.46 0.46
N SER A 597 10.04 -10.55 0.81
CA SER A 597 8.85 -10.24 0.03
C SER A 597 8.89 -8.85 -0.63
N SER A 598 8.45 -8.79 -1.89
CA SER A 598 8.40 -7.65 -2.80
C SER A 598 7.56 -6.42 -2.36
N HIS A 599 7.21 -6.31 -1.08
CA HIS A 599 6.19 -5.38 -0.58
C HIS A 599 6.57 -4.68 0.74
N MET A 600 7.83 -4.78 1.18
CA MET A 600 8.26 -4.06 2.39
C MET A 600 8.31 -2.56 2.06
N ARG A 601 7.48 -1.76 2.73
CA ARG A 601 7.50 -0.31 2.56
C ARG A 601 8.84 0.21 3.08
N GLY A 602 9.51 1.04 2.30
CA GLY A 602 10.64 1.83 2.78
C GLY A 602 10.16 3.11 3.45
N ALA A 603 11.04 3.75 4.20
CA ALA A 603 10.86 5.07 4.77
C ALA A 603 10.46 6.07 3.69
N THR A 604 9.46 6.90 4.00
CA THR A 604 9.04 8.00 3.14
C THR A 604 10.07 9.12 3.17
N GLU A 605 10.07 9.99 2.16
CA GLU A 605 11.06 11.08 2.06
C GLU A 605 11.08 12.00 3.28
N PRO A 606 9.93 12.46 3.85
CA PRO A 606 9.97 13.30 5.05
C PRO A 606 10.56 12.58 6.26
N LEU A 607 10.28 11.27 6.38
CA LEU A 607 10.80 10.44 7.45
C LEU A 607 12.31 10.23 7.32
N ALA A 608 12.78 9.90 6.12
CA ALA A 608 14.20 9.72 5.84
C ALA A 608 14.99 11.02 6.09
N SER A 609 14.46 12.16 5.64
CA SER A 609 15.04 13.48 5.91
C SER A 609 15.11 13.80 7.41
N GLU A 610 14.03 13.52 8.16
CA GLU A 610 14.00 13.77 9.61
C GLU A 610 14.94 12.83 10.38
N ILE A 611 15.12 11.57 9.94
CA ILE A 611 16.14 10.66 10.48
C ILE A 611 17.54 11.25 10.27
N GLY A 612 17.85 11.72 9.07
CA GLY A 612 19.11 12.39 8.75
C GLY A 612 19.34 13.64 9.62
N ARG A 613 18.31 14.47 9.77
CA ARG A 613 18.35 15.67 10.63
C ARG A 613 18.62 15.33 12.08
N LEU A 614 17.91 14.35 12.64
CA LEU A 614 18.10 13.88 14.02
C LEU A 614 19.55 13.46 14.24
N ARG A 615 20.11 12.68 13.31
CA ARG A 615 21.51 12.23 13.35
C ARG A 615 22.47 13.42 13.33
N ARG A 616 22.33 14.36 12.39
CA ARG A 616 23.16 15.57 12.30
C ARG A 616 23.15 16.38 13.58
N GLU A 617 21.96 16.79 14.02
CA GLU A 617 21.80 17.71 15.16
C GLU A 617 22.26 17.04 16.47
N CYS A 618 22.02 15.73 16.62
CA CYS A 618 22.57 14.98 17.75
C CYS A 618 24.10 14.91 17.72
N VAL A 619 24.74 14.73 16.55
CA VAL A 619 26.21 14.74 16.41
C VAL A 619 26.79 16.12 16.77
N GLU A 620 26.17 17.21 16.30
CA GLU A 620 26.58 18.58 16.60
C GLU A 620 26.55 18.84 18.12
N VAL A 621 25.43 18.50 18.77
CA VAL A 621 25.28 18.67 20.23
C VAL A 621 26.23 17.74 21.00
N LEU A 622 26.40 16.49 20.56
CA LEU A 622 27.30 15.53 21.19
C LEU A 622 28.77 16.01 21.14
N ARG A 623 29.21 16.56 20.01
CA ARG A 623 30.57 17.13 19.85
C ARG A 623 30.77 18.39 20.70
N ALA A 624 29.75 19.24 20.83
CA ALA A 624 29.85 20.51 21.54
C ALA A 624 29.69 20.38 23.07
N GLY A 625 28.77 19.53 23.54
CA GLY A 625 28.34 19.46 24.93
C GLY A 625 28.38 18.06 25.55
N GLY A 626 28.85 17.05 24.81
CA GLY A 626 28.96 15.67 25.29
C GLY A 626 27.62 14.92 25.42
N PRO A 627 27.66 13.66 25.91
CA PRO A 627 26.50 12.77 25.94
C PRO A 627 25.29 13.32 26.69
N ARG A 628 25.52 14.06 27.80
CA ARG A 628 24.45 14.64 28.61
C ARG A 628 23.68 15.73 27.85
N ALA A 629 24.37 16.59 27.10
CA ALA A 629 23.73 17.62 26.29
C ALA A 629 22.93 16.99 25.14
N ALA A 630 23.48 15.96 24.49
CA ALA A 630 22.78 15.21 23.44
C ALA A 630 21.51 14.52 23.97
N ALA A 631 21.59 13.90 25.15
CA ALA A 631 20.44 13.29 25.80
C ALA A 631 19.34 14.32 26.12
N GLN A 632 19.70 15.50 26.63
CA GLN A 632 18.75 16.59 26.89
C GLN A 632 18.10 17.08 25.59
N TYR A 633 18.89 17.29 24.54
CA TYR A 633 18.39 17.67 23.21
C TYR A 633 17.36 16.66 22.68
N LEU A 634 17.65 15.37 22.75
CA LEU A 634 16.74 14.32 22.30
C LEU A 634 15.45 14.25 23.13
N SER A 635 15.53 14.51 24.44
CA SER A 635 14.34 14.62 25.30
C SER A 635 13.48 15.83 24.93
N GLU A 636 14.07 17.02 24.76
CA GLU A 636 13.34 18.24 24.46
C GLU A 636 12.75 18.25 23.03
N ARG A 637 13.53 17.83 22.04
CA ARG A 637 13.17 17.93 20.63
C ARG A 637 12.32 16.77 20.15
N TYR A 638 12.67 15.56 20.56
CA TYR A 638 12.05 14.33 20.08
C TYR A 638 11.20 13.63 21.12
N GLY A 639 11.27 14.01 22.41
CA GLY A 639 10.52 13.39 23.51
C GLY A 639 11.10 12.08 24.02
N LEU A 640 12.37 11.76 23.73
CA LEU A 640 12.98 10.49 24.13
C LEU A 640 13.32 10.49 25.61
N GLU A 641 12.97 9.40 26.30
CA GLU A 641 13.13 9.28 27.76
C GLU A 641 13.91 8.02 28.15
N GLY A 642 14.46 8.00 29.38
CA GLY A 642 15.06 6.81 29.99
C GLY A 642 16.08 6.07 29.11
N GLU A 643 15.80 4.80 28.82
CA GLU A 643 16.64 3.93 27.97
C GLU A 643 16.64 4.37 26.50
N GLU A 644 15.53 4.88 25.97
CA GLU A 644 15.39 5.26 24.55
C GLU A 644 16.48 6.26 24.14
N ARG A 645 16.63 7.33 24.93
CA ARG A 645 17.66 8.37 24.71
C ARG A 645 19.07 7.82 24.88
N SER A 646 19.30 6.95 25.86
CA SER A 646 20.61 6.36 26.13
C SER A 646 21.07 5.50 24.96
N HIS A 647 20.16 4.71 24.38
CA HIS A 647 20.44 3.94 23.18
C HIS A 647 20.82 4.81 22.00
N VAL A 648 20.09 5.90 21.73
CA VAL A 648 20.38 6.78 20.58
C VAL A 648 21.71 7.50 20.74
N VAL A 649 21.99 8.08 21.92
CA VAL A 649 23.27 8.77 22.19
C VAL A 649 24.43 7.79 22.05
N ARG A 650 24.32 6.60 22.66
CA ARG A 650 25.36 5.57 22.61
C ARG A 650 25.58 5.07 21.18
N TYR A 651 24.50 4.86 20.42
CA TYR A 651 24.59 4.41 19.04
C TYR A 651 25.37 5.40 18.15
N ILE A 652 25.06 6.68 18.26
CA ILE A 652 25.74 7.74 17.51
C ILE A 652 27.19 7.91 17.98
N ALA A 653 27.46 7.86 19.28
CA ALA A 653 28.81 7.93 19.82
C ALA A 653 29.69 6.77 19.34
N GLN A 654 29.16 5.54 19.34
CA GLN A 654 29.85 4.35 18.85
C GLN A 654 30.12 4.43 17.35
N GLN A 655 29.18 4.98 16.56
CA GLN A 655 29.41 5.22 15.14
C GLN A 655 30.58 6.19 14.93
N LEU A 656 30.59 7.31 15.66
CA LEU A 656 31.66 8.32 15.59
C LEU A 656 33.03 7.82 16.05
N ALA A 657 33.07 6.79 16.91
CA ALA A 657 34.32 6.22 17.41
C ALA A 657 35.04 5.36 16.34
N VAL A 658 34.30 4.81 15.37
CA VAL A 658 34.85 3.91 14.34
C VAL A 658 34.75 4.45 12.92
N SER A 659 33.87 5.42 12.67
CA SER A 659 33.56 5.98 11.35
C SER A 659 32.96 7.38 11.48
N ASP A 660 32.22 7.83 10.46
CA ASP A 660 31.46 9.08 10.45
C ASP A 660 29.96 8.81 10.35
N VAL A 661 29.15 9.84 10.56
CA VAL A 661 27.68 9.75 10.56
C VAL A 661 27.13 10.36 9.28
N ALA A 662 26.43 9.55 8.49
CA ALA A 662 25.64 10.08 7.38
C ALA A 662 24.37 10.75 7.89
N ASP A 663 24.00 11.86 7.24
CA ASP A 663 22.89 12.72 7.61
C ASP A 663 22.13 13.22 6.37
N ASP A 664 21.25 14.20 6.55
CA ASP A 664 20.46 14.82 5.48
C ASP A 664 21.26 15.74 4.55
N ARG A 665 22.58 15.88 4.75
CA ARG A 665 23.49 16.71 3.94
C ARG A 665 24.73 15.98 3.44
N HIS A 666 25.17 14.93 4.12
CA HIS A 666 26.42 14.23 3.84
C HIS A 666 26.20 12.72 3.76
N ALA A 667 26.72 12.14 2.68
CA ALA A 667 26.85 10.70 2.53
C ALA A 667 28.21 10.23 3.06
N VAL A 668 28.27 9.00 3.57
CA VAL A 668 29.52 8.36 4.00
C VAL A 668 29.70 7.06 3.24
N VAL A 669 30.88 6.84 2.67
CA VAL A 669 31.24 5.57 2.02
C VAL A 669 32.22 4.82 2.91
N GLU A 670 31.79 3.69 3.46
CA GLU A 670 32.64 2.81 4.26
C GLU A 670 33.12 1.65 3.41
N ILE A 671 34.44 1.48 3.31
CA ILE A 671 35.06 0.35 2.63
C ILE A 671 35.72 -0.54 3.67
N TYR A 672 35.29 -1.80 3.75
CA TYR A 672 36.00 -2.78 4.57
C TYR A 672 35.94 -4.17 3.94
N ARG A 673 36.92 -4.99 4.30
CA ARG A 673 37.08 -6.35 3.78
C ARG A 673 36.45 -7.32 4.75
N PHE A 674 35.46 -8.06 4.28
CA PHE A 674 34.76 -9.06 5.07
C PHE A 674 34.44 -10.27 4.20
N ASP A 675 34.61 -11.47 4.75
CA ASP A 675 34.16 -12.73 4.16
C ASP A 675 34.58 -12.99 2.70
N GLY A 676 35.84 -12.70 2.38
CA GLY A 676 36.36 -12.96 1.04
C GLY A 676 35.87 -11.99 -0.05
N ALA A 677 35.32 -10.82 0.34
CA ALA A 677 34.91 -9.73 -0.54
C ALA A 677 35.40 -8.36 -0.05
N GLN A 678 35.48 -7.40 -0.97
CA GLN A 678 35.59 -5.97 -0.65
C GLN A 678 34.18 -5.37 -0.69
N ASN A 679 33.70 -4.84 0.43
CA ASN A 679 32.37 -4.26 0.53
C ASN A 679 32.50 -2.74 0.64
N ALA A 680 31.73 -2.02 -0.15
CA ALA A 680 31.54 -0.58 -0.03
C ALA A 680 30.09 -0.32 0.40
N ILE A 681 29.91 0.31 1.56
CA ILE A 681 28.61 0.66 2.12
C ILE A 681 28.43 2.18 2.02
N TYR A 682 27.35 2.58 1.35
CA TYR A 682 26.95 3.96 1.16
C TYR A 682 25.85 4.28 2.16
N HIS A 683 26.18 5.05 3.18
CA HIS A 683 25.23 5.58 4.15
C HIS A 683 24.67 6.90 3.63
N THR A 684 23.35 7.02 3.52
CA THR A 684 22.68 8.09 2.76
C THR A 684 21.45 8.70 3.44
N CYS A 685 20.71 7.94 4.25
CA CYS A 685 19.47 8.41 4.92
C CYS A 685 18.38 8.93 3.95
N ILE A 686 18.23 8.35 2.76
CA ILE A 686 17.29 8.83 1.72
C ILE A 686 16.14 7.87 1.40
N GLY A 687 15.99 6.81 2.19
CA GLY A 687 14.94 5.83 2.03
C GLY A 687 15.25 4.78 0.96
N ARG A 688 14.63 3.61 1.11
CA ARG A 688 14.99 2.40 0.38
C ARG A 688 14.84 2.49 -1.13
N ARG A 689 13.77 3.12 -1.63
CA ARG A 689 13.52 3.20 -3.08
C ARG A 689 14.61 3.98 -3.80
N VAL A 690 15.10 5.06 -3.19
CA VAL A 690 16.19 5.86 -3.74
C VAL A 690 17.50 5.07 -3.64
N ASN A 691 17.79 4.46 -2.49
CA ASN A 691 18.98 3.61 -2.31
C ASN A 691 19.03 2.44 -3.30
N GLU A 692 17.93 1.74 -3.52
CA GLU A 692 17.86 0.64 -4.49
C GLU A 692 18.08 1.14 -5.93
N THR A 693 17.62 2.36 -6.25
CA THR A 693 17.87 3.00 -7.54
C THR A 693 19.37 3.25 -7.75
N LEU A 694 20.02 3.85 -6.74
CA LEU A 694 21.45 4.16 -6.78
C LEU A 694 22.31 2.89 -6.80
N ALA A 695 21.96 1.87 -6.01
CA ALA A 695 22.67 0.60 -5.97
C ALA A 695 22.69 -0.09 -7.35
N ARG A 696 21.58 -0.04 -8.09
CA ARG A 696 21.49 -0.62 -9.44
C ARG A 696 22.33 0.15 -10.47
N ALA A 697 22.34 1.47 -10.41
CA ALA A 697 23.21 2.28 -11.26
C ALA A 697 24.70 2.06 -10.92
N ALA A 698 25.04 2.01 -9.62
CA ALA A 698 26.38 1.70 -9.14
C ALA A 698 26.84 0.31 -9.61
N ALA A 699 25.97 -0.71 -9.57
CA ALA A 699 26.30 -2.04 -10.08
C ALA A 699 26.64 -2.05 -11.58
N ALA A 700 25.92 -1.27 -12.39
CA ALA A 700 26.23 -1.12 -13.82
C ALA A 700 27.60 -0.46 -14.04
N ARG A 701 27.89 0.60 -13.29
CA ARG A 701 29.20 1.30 -13.33
C ARG A 701 30.35 0.40 -12.91
N VAL A 702 30.16 -0.40 -11.86
CA VAL A 702 31.15 -1.39 -11.41
C VAL A 702 31.40 -2.43 -12.50
N HIS A 703 30.35 -2.97 -13.10
CA HIS A 703 30.48 -3.91 -14.20
C HIS A 703 31.27 -3.30 -15.38
N ALA A 704 30.99 -2.06 -15.74
CA ALA A 704 31.72 -1.34 -16.78
C ALA A 704 33.20 -1.09 -16.41
N ALA A 705 33.50 -0.82 -15.13
CA ALA A 705 34.85 -0.50 -14.67
C ALA A 705 35.76 -1.73 -14.54
N VAL A 706 35.25 -2.87 -14.06
CA VAL A 706 36.08 -4.04 -13.73
C VAL A 706 35.69 -5.33 -14.47
N GLY A 707 34.64 -5.32 -15.29
CA GLY A 707 34.17 -6.49 -16.05
C GLY A 707 33.66 -7.63 -15.16
N ALA A 708 33.37 -7.36 -13.90
CA ALA A 708 32.92 -8.34 -12.91
C ALA A 708 31.54 -7.95 -12.36
N ASN A 709 30.72 -8.95 -12.07
CA ASN A 709 29.46 -8.74 -11.36
C ASN A 709 29.75 -8.44 -9.89
N CYS A 710 28.95 -7.56 -9.30
CA CYS A 710 28.96 -7.25 -7.88
C CYS A 710 27.63 -7.66 -7.23
N GLY A 711 27.68 -7.99 -5.94
CA GLY A 711 26.47 -8.10 -5.12
C GLY A 711 25.97 -6.70 -4.73
N ILE A 712 24.66 -6.54 -4.58
CA ILE A 712 24.05 -5.34 -3.99
C ILE A 712 23.05 -5.70 -2.90
N ALA A 713 23.00 -4.89 -1.85
CA ALA A 713 21.99 -4.95 -0.79
C ALA A 713 21.55 -3.52 -0.44
N SER A 714 20.30 -3.32 -0.02
CA SER A 714 19.78 -1.98 0.28
C SER A 714 18.72 -2.01 1.38
N ASP A 715 18.76 -1.01 2.24
CA ASP A 715 17.74 -0.67 3.22
C ASP A 715 17.39 0.83 3.16
N ASP A 716 16.70 1.34 4.18
CA ASP A 716 16.28 2.73 4.26
C ASP A 716 17.42 3.73 4.51
N ASN A 717 18.50 3.28 5.13
CA ASN A 717 19.60 4.12 5.56
C ASN A 717 20.79 4.08 4.60
N GLY A 718 20.89 3.07 3.73
CA GLY A 718 21.95 2.99 2.73
C GLY A 718 21.88 1.78 1.81
N PHE A 719 22.96 1.58 1.08
CA PHE A 719 23.15 0.39 0.24
C PHE A 719 24.60 -0.10 0.25
N MET A 720 24.79 -1.39 0.00
CA MET A 720 26.09 -2.03 -0.10
C MET A 720 26.35 -2.49 -1.53
N VAL A 721 27.59 -2.35 -1.98
CA VAL A 721 28.14 -2.95 -3.18
C VAL A 721 29.29 -3.88 -2.80
N SER A 722 29.18 -5.15 -3.15
CA SER A 722 30.15 -6.20 -2.80
C SER A 722 30.90 -6.69 -4.02
N LEU A 723 32.22 -6.49 -4.02
CA LEU A 723 33.13 -6.97 -5.06
C LEU A 723 33.90 -8.22 -4.61
N PRO A 724 34.04 -9.25 -5.46
CA PRO A 724 34.90 -10.39 -5.15
C PRO A 724 36.37 -9.94 -5.06
N LEU A 725 37.16 -10.49 -4.12
CA LEU A 725 38.54 -10.04 -3.80
C LEU A 725 39.51 -9.94 -4.99
N ARG A 726 39.25 -10.67 -6.08
CA ARG A 726 40.03 -10.62 -7.32
C ARG A 726 39.86 -9.32 -8.12
N ALA A 727 38.76 -8.60 -7.88
CA ALA A 727 38.48 -7.29 -8.46
C ALA A 727 38.70 -6.22 -7.38
N LYS A 728 39.24 -5.07 -7.78
CA LYS A 728 39.49 -3.94 -6.89
C LYS A 728 39.10 -2.64 -7.60
N LEU A 729 38.60 -1.70 -6.81
CA LEU A 729 38.41 -0.31 -7.18
C LEU A 729 39.22 0.57 -6.22
N ALA A 730 39.78 1.65 -6.75
CA ALA A 730 40.39 2.72 -5.96
C ALA A 730 39.30 3.57 -5.28
N ASP A 731 39.65 4.28 -4.22
CA ASP A 731 38.71 5.08 -3.43
C ASP A 731 37.98 6.14 -4.27
N ALA A 732 38.69 6.81 -5.19
CA ALA A 732 38.08 7.75 -6.14
C ALA A 732 37.05 7.08 -7.06
N GLN A 733 37.25 5.81 -7.43
CA GLN A 733 36.31 5.06 -8.24
C GLN A 733 35.07 4.64 -7.44
N TRP A 734 35.25 4.31 -6.15
CA TRP A 734 34.13 4.07 -5.23
C TRP A 734 33.30 5.33 -5.05
N ALA A 735 33.93 6.45 -4.70
CA ALA A 735 33.25 7.75 -4.63
C ALA A 735 32.53 8.10 -5.95
N GLY A 736 33.19 7.86 -7.09
CA GLY A 736 32.63 8.10 -8.41
C GLY A 736 31.41 7.26 -8.79
N LEU A 737 31.07 6.19 -8.05
CA LEU A 737 29.88 5.39 -8.34
C LEU A 737 28.57 6.16 -8.15
N LEU A 738 28.57 7.25 -7.36
CA LEU A 738 27.40 8.12 -7.15
C LEU A 738 27.41 9.40 -7.99
N HIS A 739 28.24 9.48 -9.03
CA HIS A 739 28.32 10.64 -9.90
C HIS A 739 26.99 10.91 -10.67
N PRO A 740 26.50 12.16 -10.81
CA PRO A 740 25.22 12.46 -11.48
C PRO A 740 25.20 12.18 -12.99
N GLN A 741 26.33 12.36 -13.68
CA GLN A 741 26.43 12.12 -15.12
C GLN A 741 25.99 10.69 -15.49
N ARG A 742 25.17 10.59 -16.54
CA ARG A 742 24.69 9.33 -17.12
C ARG A 742 23.89 8.42 -16.18
N LEU A 743 23.38 8.92 -15.05
CA LEU A 743 22.65 8.11 -14.06
C LEU A 743 21.50 7.31 -14.70
N ARG A 744 20.75 7.92 -15.62
CA ARG A 744 19.61 7.26 -16.29
C ARG A 744 20.08 6.12 -17.18
N GLU A 745 21.12 6.33 -17.98
CA GLU A 745 21.70 5.32 -18.85
C GLU A 745 22.26 4.16 -18.03
N ASP A 746 23.04 4.44 -16.98
CA ASP A 746 23.64 3.42 -16.12
C ASP A 746 22.56 2.59 -15.41
N LEU A 747 21.51 3.24 -14.90
CA LEU A 747 20.36 2.55 -14.32
C LEU A 747 19.67 1.67 -15.36
N MET A 748 19.46 2.15 -16.58
CA MET A 748 18.84 1.36 -17.64
C MET A 748 19.70 0.16 -18.05
N GLU A 749 21.03 0.31 -18.12
CA GLU A 749 21.96 -0.80 -18.36
C GLU A 749 21.88 -1.84 -17.24
N GLY A 750 21.86 -1.40 -15.97
CA GLY A 750 21.68 -2.26 -14.80
C GLY A 750 20.33 -3.00 -14.84
N LEU A 751 19.25 -2.32 -15.24
CA LEU A 751 17.92 -2.90 -15.35
C LEU A 751 17.79 -3.90 -16.49
N LEU A 752 18.41 -3.64 -17.65
CA LEU A 752 18.39 -4.54 -18.81
C LEU A 752 19.13 -5.85 -18.55
N ASN A 753 20.15 -5.82 -17.70
CA ASN A 753 20.86 -7.03 -17.26
C ASN A 753 20.19 -7.71 -16.06
N SER A 754 19.15 -7.09 -15.50
CA SER A 754 18.32 -7.65 -14.43
C SER A 754 17.02 -8.25 -14.99
N TYR A 755 16.39 -9.12 -14.20
CA TYR A 755 15.08 -9.64 -14.57
C TYR A 755 13.94 -8.66 -14.20
N LEU A 756 14.16 -7.68 -13.29
CA LEU A 756 13.12 -6.74 -12.82
C LEU A 756 12.32 -6.11 -13.98
N LEU A 757 12.99 -5.57 -14.99
CA LEU A 757 12.33 -4.93 -16.14
C LEU A 757 11.49 -5.93 -16.96
N ARG A 758 12.04 -7.12 -17.26
CA ARG A 758 11.36 -8.18 -18.02
C ARG A 758 10.17 -8.76 -17.26
N GLY A 759 10.31 -8.93 -15.95
CA GLY A 759 9.25 -9.39 -15.07
C GLY A 759 8.08 -8.43 -14.99
N GLN A 760 8.38 -7.13 -14.88
CA GLN A 760 7.35 -6.10 -14.83
C GLN A 760 6.61 -5.93 -16.15
N PHE A 761 7.27 -6.19 -17.29
CA PHE A 761 6.59 -6.18 -18.59
C PHE A 761 5.38 -7.10 -18.62
N ARG A 762 5.43 -8.27 -17.96
CA ARG A 762 4.27 -9.16 -17.91
C ARG A 762 3.07 -8.51 -17.21
N HIS A 763 3.28 -7.80 -16.11
CA HIS A 763 2.19 -7.12 -15.39
C HIS A 763 1.56 -6.01 -16.22
N VAL A 764 2.40 -5.25 -16.94
CA VAL A 764 1.99 -4.23 -17.90
C VAL A 764 1.26 -4.86 -19.09
N ALA A 765 1.76 -5.96 -19.64
CA ALA A 765 1.16 -6.69 -20.75
C ALA A 765 -0.18 -7.34 -20.38
N ASN A 766 -0.33 -7.81 -19.14
CA ASN A 766 -1.58 -8.33 -18.61
C ASN A 766 -2.63 -7.21 -18.46
N THR A 767 -2.22 -6.07 -17.88
CA THR A 767 -3.09 -4.90 -17.72
C THR A 767 -3.49 -4.32 -19.07
N GLY A 768 -2.56 -4.23 -20.02
CA GLY A 768 -2.78 -3.73 -21.37
C GLY A 768 -3.53 -4.70 -22.30
N LEU A 769 -3.86 -5.92 -21.85
CA LEU A 769 -4.57 -6.96 -22.62
C LEU A 769 -3.76 -7.54 -23.81
N LEU A 770 -2.43 -7.37 -23.81
CA LEU A 770 -1.51 -8.03 -24.73
C LEU A 770 -1.43 -9.52 -24.41
N ILE A 771 -1.29 -9.84 -23.13
CA ILE A 771 -1.28 -11.21 -22.60
C ILE A 771 -2.51 -11.33 -21.70
N LEU A 772 -3.24 -12.43 -21.81
CA LEU A 772 -4.41 -12.66 -20.98
C LEU A 772 -4.03 -13.47 -19.74
N ARG A 773 -4.52 -13.04 -18.57
CA ARG A 773 -4.49 -13.82 -17.33
C ARG A 773 -5.38 -15.06 -17.44
N ARG A 774 -6.54 -14.88 -18.08
CA ARG A 774 -7.59 -15.86 -18.29
C ARG A 774 -8.09 -15.86 -19.73
N ALA A 775 -8.37 -17.04 -20.27
CA ALA A 775 -8.99 -17.23 -21.57
C ALA A 775 -10.10 -18.28 -21.44
N GLY A 776 -11.34 -17.91 -21.78
CA GLY A 776 -12.49 -18.79 -21.64
C GLY A 776 -12.74 -19.21 -20.19
N GLY A 777 -12.53 -18.30 -19.23
CA GLY A 777 -12.65 -18.58 -17.79
C GLY A 777 -11.51 -19.39 -17.16
N MET A 778 -10.60 -19.97 -17.96
CA MET A 778 -9.45 -20.75 -17.47
C MET A 778 -8.21 -19.88 -17.32
N ARG A 779 -7.40 -20.12 -16.29
CA ARG A 779 -6.12 -19.41 -16.09
C ARG A 779 -5.12 -19.82 -17.16
N VAL A 780 -4.53 -18.85 -17.85
CA VAL A 780 -3.50 -19.10 -18.86
C VAL A 780 -2.20 -19.51 -18.17
N THR A 781 -1.58 -20.60 -18.61
CA THR A 781 -0.30 -21.09 -18.08
C THR A 781 0.89 -20.54 -18.88
N ARG A 782 2.11 -20.60 -18.33
CA ARG A 782 3.36 -20.16 -18.99
C ARG A 782 3.41 -18.68 -19.42
N GLN A 783 2.62 -17.81 -18.80
CA GLN A 783 2.57 -16.37 -19.11
C GLN A 783 3.93 -15.70 -19.03
N SER A 784 4.77 -16.05 -18.04
CA SER A 784 6.08 -15.42 -17.83
C SER A 784 7.04 -15.68 -18.99
N TRP A 785 7.06 -16.91 -19.53
CA TRP A 785 7.89 -17.25 -20.69
C TRP A 785 7.41 -16.54 -21.97
N GLN A 786 6.09 -16.44 -22.17
CA GLN A 786 5.53 -15.69 -23.30
C GLN A 786 5.87 -14.20 -23.20
N ALA A 787 5.71 -13.60 -22.02
CA ALA A 787 6.01 -12.21 -21.77
C ALA A 787 7.47 -11.87 -22.04
N GLU A 788 8.41 -12.71 -21.59
CA GLU A 788 9.84 -12.51 -21.82
C GLU A 788 10.19 -12.52 -23.32
N ARG A 789 9.67 -13.50 -24.07
CA ARG A 789 9.88 -13.57 -25.53
C ARG A 789 9.28 -12.38 -26.27
N ILE A 790 8.08 -11.95 -25.87
CA ILE A 790 7.40 -10.80 -26.47
C ILE A 790 8.17 -9.52 -26.14
N PHE A 791 8.62 -9.35 -24.91
CA PHE A 791 9.45 -8.23 -24.49
C PHE A 791 10.72 -8.13 -25.34
N GLU A 792 11.50 -9.21 -25.45
CA GLU A 792 12.75 -9.20 -26.23
C GLU A 792 12.52 -8.85 -27.70
N ARG A 793 11.45 -9.38 -28.30
CA ARG A 793 11.07 -9.05 -29.68
C ARG A 793 10.70 -7.58 -29.83
N LEU A 794 9.82 -7.07 -28.96
CA LEU A 794 9.37 -5.67 -29.00
C LEU A 794 10.51 -4.70 -28.68
N TRP A 795 11.35 -5.01 -27.70
CA TRP A 795 12.49 -4.18 -27.31
C TRP A 795 13.50 -4.01 -28.45
N ARG A 796 13.73 -5.07 -29.25
CA ARG A 796 14.59 -5.02 -30.43
C ARG A 796 13.95 -4.29 -31.61
N ALA A 797 12.63 -4.44 -31.78
CA ALA A 797 11.91 -3.86 -32.91
C ALA A 797 11.57 -2.38 -32.71
N ASP A 798 11.03 -2.00 -31.55
CA ASP A 798 10.70 -0.61 -31.21
C ASP A 798 10.61 -0.40 -29.70
N ARG A 799 11.59 0.33 -29.17
CA ARG A 799 11.64 0.72 -27.75
C ARG A 799 10.54 1.73 -27.38
N ARG A 800 9.89 2.35 -28.37
CA ARG A 800 8.77 3.29 -28.16
C ARG A 800 7.41 2.61 -28.13
N PHE A 801 7.35 1.27 -28.28
CA PHE A 801 6.10 0.53 -28.14
C PHE A 801 5.42 0.88 -26.80
N PRO A 802 4.11 1.19 -26.76
CA PRO A 802 3.45 1.76 -25.57
C PRO A 802 3.67 0.96 -24.28
N LEU A 803 3.58 -0.36 -24.35
CA LEU A 803 3.77 -1.20 -23.17
C LEU A 803 5.25 -1.34 -22.76
N ILE A 804 6.20 -1.13 -23.66
CA ILE A 804 7.62 -1.03 -23.32
C ILE A 804 7.86 0.28 -22.57
N ARG A 805 7.36 1.40 -23.10
CA ARG A 805 7.44 2.72 -22.46
C ARG A 805 6.83 2.70 -21.06
N GLU A 806 5.64 2.12 -20.91
CA GLU A 806 4.97 1.97 -19.62
C GLU A 806 5.74 1.07 -18.66
N THR A 807 6.36 -0.01 -19.15
CA THR A 807 7.19 -0.87 -18.29
C THR A 807 8.39 -0.11 -17.73
N VAL A 808 9.09 0.65 -18.57
CA VAL A 808 10.21 1.49 -18.14
C VAL A 808 9.72 2.55 -17.15
N ARG A 809 8.61 3.23 -17.45
CA ARG A 809 8.01 4.24 -16.56
C ARG A 809 7.67 3.63 -15.19
N HIS A 810 6.94 2.51 -15.18
CA HIS A 810 6.52 1.85 -13.95
C HIS A 810 7.71 1.44 -13.08
N VAL A 811 8.76 0.87 -13.67
CA VAL A 811 9.97 0.49 -12.92
C VAL A 811 10.68 1.72 -12.36
N LEU A 812 10.89 2.76 -13.16
CA LEU A 812 11.70 3.93 -12.75
C LEU A 812 11.01 4.83 -11.72
N TYR A 813 9.68 4.93 -11.76
CA TYR A 813 8.94 5.93 -10.98
C TYR A 813 7.98 5.34 -9.94
N ASP A 814 7.48 4.11 -10.13
CA ASP A 814 6.53 3.50 -9.19
C ASP A 814 7.20 2.46 -8.29
N LEU A 815 8.18 1.71 -8.80
CA LEU A 815 8.95 0.73 -8.01
C LEU A 815 10.22 1.37 -7.44
N LEU A 816 11.03 1.96 -8.31
CA LEU A 816 12.20 2.76 -7.97
C LEU A 816 11.82 4.23 -7.81
N ASP A 817 12.76 5.06 -7.35
CA ASP A 817 12.60 6.51 -7.29
C ASP A 817 13.74 7.19 -8.02
N PHE A 818 13.67 7.16 -9.36
CA PHE A 818 14.66 7.84 -10.21
C PHE A 818 14.73 9.36 -9.96
N PRO A 819 13.62 10.11 -9.85
CA PRO A 819 13.68 11.55 -9.53
C PRO A 819 14.34 11.84 -8.18
N GLY A 820 14.06 11.04 -7.14
CA GLY A 820 14.72 11.14 -5.85
C GLY A 820 16.22 10.86 -5.95
N ALA A 821 16.60 9.80 -6.66
CA ALA A 821 18.00 9.43 -6.88
C ALA A 821 18.77 10.52 -7.63
N GLN A 822 18.18 11.09 -8.68
CA GLN A 822 18.77 12.17 -9.46
C GLN A 822 18.96 13.43 -8.60
N ARG A 823 17.92 13.88 -7.88
CA ARG A 823 18.02 15.04 -6.98
C ARG A 823 19.10 14.83 -5.92
N TYR A 824 19.22 13.62 -5.39
CA TYR A 824 20.24 13.31 -4.39
C TYR A 824 21.65 13.45 -4.96
N VAL A 825 21.98 12.75 -6.06
CA VAL A 825 23.34 12.79 -6.63
C VAL A 825 23.72 14.15 -7.20
N GLU A 826 22.75 14.95 -7.65
CA GLU A 826 22.98 16.35 -8.06
C GLU A 826 23.28 17.25 -6.86
N GLY A 827 22.77 16.92 -5.68
CA GLY A 827 23.01 17.65 -4.43
C GLY A 827 24.25 17.18 -3.65
N LEU A 828 24.89 16.07 -4.04
CA LEU A 828 26.08 15.56 -3.36
C LEU A 828 27.30 16.48 -3.60
N PRO A 829 28.22 16.59 -2.62
CA PRO A 829 29.51 17.22 -2.85
C PRO A 829 30.30 16.46 -3.93
N GLN A 830 31.18 17.17 -4.65
CA GLN A 830 31.97 16.58 -5.75
C GLN A 830 32.89 15.44 -5.30
N GLU A 831 33.42 15.51 -4.08
CA GLU A 831 34.22 14.45 -3.48
C GLU A 831 33.47 13.85 -2.29
N LEU A 832 33.01 12.61 -2.46
CA LEU A 832 32.41 11.84 -1.37
C LEU A 832 33.48 11.35 -0.40
N ARG A 833 33.17 11.43 0.89
CA ARG A 833 34.06 10.96 1.95
C ARG A 833 34.10 9.44 1.97
N VAL A 834 35.28 8.88 1.68
CA VAL A 834 35.56 7.44 1.76
C VAL A 834 36.35 7.15 3.04
N ILE A 835 35.89 6.18 3.82
CA ILE A 835 36.45 5.79 5.11
C ILE A 835 36.71 4.28 5.09
N HIS A 836 37.82 3.84 5.70
CA HIS A 836 38.16 2.42 5.84
C HIS A 836 38.10 2.02 7.32
N PRO A 837 36.91 1.76 7.88
CA PRO A 837 36.79 1.42 9.29
C PRO A 837 37.42 0.03 9.57
N PRO A 838 37.96 -0.20 10.78
CA PRO A 838 38.60 -1.47 11.15
C PRO A 838 37.61 -2.65 11.24
N ALA A 839 36.32 -2.36 11.37
CA ALA A 839 35.21 -3.32 11.40
C ALA A 839 33.95 -2.70 10.78
N ALA A 840 32.92 -3.52 10.56
CA ALA A 840 31.60 -3.02 10.19
C ALA A 840 31.10 -2.04 11.25
N SER A 841 30.77 -0.80 10.87
CA SER A 841 30.31 0.23 11.80
C SER A 841 28.90 -0.07 12.35
N PRO A 842 28.52 0.46 13.52
CA PRO A 842 27.15 0.30 14.04
C PRO A 842 26.05 0.57 13.00
N PHE A 843 26.18 1.63 12.19
CA PHE A 843 25.17 1.99 11.19
C PHE A 843 25.11 1.01 10.01
N SER A 844 26.15 0.20 9.82
CA SER A 844 26.20 -0.80 8.75
C SER A 844 25.48 -2.10 9.10
N PHE A 845 25.15 -2.36 10.37
CA PHE A 845 24.63 -3.67 10.80
C PHE A 845 23.34 -4.06 10.07
N GLY A 846 22.40 -3.13 9.89
CA GLY A 846 21.18 -3.33 9.12
C GLY A 846 21.46 -3.76 7.67
N ILE A 847 22.27 -2.97 6.96
CA ILE A 847 22.65 -3.20 5.57
C ILE A 847 23.40 -4.53 5.41
N VAL A 848 24.36 -4.81 6.29
CA VAL A 848 25.19 -6.02 6.27
C VAL A 848 24.32 -7.25 6.53
N THR A 849 23.48 -7.22 7.56
CA THR A 849 22.60 -8.36 7.84
C THR A 849 21.53 -8.54 6.78
N SER A 850 21.10 -7.48 6.09
CA SER A 850 20.20 -7.59 4.93
C SER A 850 20.80 -8.44 3.80
N SER A 851 22.13 -8.46 3.66
CA SER A 851 22.83 -9.35 2.71
C SER A 851 22.87 -10.82 3.13
N PHE A 852 22.73 -11.10 4.43
CA PHE A 852 22.79 -12.45 5.02
C PHE A 852 21.44 -13.04 5.39
N ALA A 853 20.36 -12.25 5.35
CA ALA A 853 19.04 -12.50 5.92
C ALA A 853 18.29 -13.74 5.39
N ASP A 854 18.87 -14.44 4.42
CA ASP A 854 18.36 -15.71 3.92
C ASP A 854 18.96 -16.93 4.54
N THR A 855 20.21 -16.85 4.99
CA THR A 855 20.95 -17.98 5.55
C THR A 855 20.65 -18.28 7.01
N VAL A 856 19.98 -17.33 7.64
CA VAL A 856 20.10 -17.02 9.05
C VAL A 856 18.66 -16.93 9.54
N VAL A 857 18.24 -17.84 10.43
CA VAL A 857 16.94 -17.74 11.11
C VAL A 857 16.88 -16.36 11.79
N VAL A 858 15.70 -15.77 12.02
CA VAL A 858 15.62 -14.40 12.58
C VAL A 858 16.41 -14.27 13.90
N ASP A 859 16.49 -15.33 14.69
CA ASP A 859 17.31 -15.39 15.92
C ASP A 859 18.83 -15.42 15.63
N ASP A 860 19.25 -16.03 14.52
CA ASP A 860 20.64 -15.98 14.04
C ASP A 860 21.01 -14.54 13.57
N ARG A 861 20.02 -13.70 13.17
CA ARG A 861 20.27 -12.31 12.76
C ARG A 861 20.62 -11.45 13.97
N ALA A 862 19.84 -11.56 15.05
CA ALA A 862 20.16 -10.89 16.31
C ALA A 862 21.55 -11.34 16.79
N THR A 863 21.85 -12.64 16.72
CA THR A 863 23.16 -13.20 17.08
C THR A 863 24.30 -12.61 16.24
N LEU A 864 24.11 -12.46 14.92
CA LEU A 864 25.12 -11.84 14.06
C LEU A 864 25.31 -10.35 14.37
N VAL A 865 24.23 -9.61 14.61
CA VAL A 865 24.31 -8.19 14.97
C VAL A 865 25.03 -8.01 16.31
N GLU A 866 24.72 -8.85 17.31
CA GLU A 866 25.42 -8.80 18.59
C GLU A 866 26.91 -9.15 18.44
N ALA A 867 27.27 -10.16 17.64
CA ALA A 867 28.68 -10.48 17.38
C ALA A 867 29.44 -9.33 16.67
N LEU A 868 28.77 -8.57 15.81
CA LEU A 868 29.34 -7.35 15.23
C LEU A 868 29.44 -6.23 16.27
N HIS A 869 28.45 -6.11 17.15
CA HIS A 869 28.41 -5.12 18.22
C HIS A 869 29.52 -5.34 19.26
N GLU A 870 29.72 -6.58 19.72
CA GLU A 870 30.81 -6.95 20.65
C GLU A 870 32.19 -6.55 20.12
N ARG A 871 32.42 -6.67 18.80
CA ARG A 871 33.66 -6.20 18.17
C ARG A 871 33.82 -4.69 18.28
N ILE A 872 32.73 -3.93 18.15
CA ILE A 872 32.76 -2.48 18.33
C ILE A 872 33.04 -2.13 19.79
N LEU A 873 32.42 -2.82 20.75
CA LEU A 873 32.70 -2.61 22.17
C LEU A 873 34.17 -2.89 22.50
N ALA A 874 34.73 -3.99 21.97
CA ALA A 874 36.14 -4.32 22.12
C ALA A 874 37.08 -3.27 21.51
N LEU A 875 36.69 -2.63 20.41
CA LEU A 875 37.48 -1.58 19.75
C LEU A 875 37.40 -0.23 20.47
N THR A 876 36.25 0.09 21.07
CA THR A 876 35.98 1.39 21.68
C THR A 876 36.33 1.44 23.17
N GLY A 877 36.44 0.29 23.84
CA GLY A 877 36.69 0.21 25.28
C GLY A 877 35.47 0.54 26.14
N ASP A 878 34.28 0.66 25.53
CA ASP A 878 33.02 0.91 26.23
C ASP A 878 32.54 -0.35 26.99
N SER A 879 32.29 -0.21 28.29
CA SER A 879 31.44 -1.15 29.05
C SER A 879 29.96 -0.80 28.85
N GLU A 880 29.05 -1.77 28.94
CA GLU A 880 27.60 -1.52 28.81
C GLU A 880 27.01 -0.61 29.90
N GLU A 881 27.74 -0.38 30.99
CA GLU A 881 27.28 0.42 32.12
C GLU A 881 27.74 1.88 32.02
N ILE A 882 26.83 2.78 31.60
CA ILE A 882 26.84 4.18 32.00
C ILE A 882 25.44 4.47 32.52
N SER A 883 25.33 4.62 33.85
CA SER A 883 24.07 4.89 34.57
C SER A 883 23.57 6.32 34.43
#